data_AF-A0A8W8LLM4-F1
#
_entry.id   AF-A0A8W8LLM4-F1
#
_cell.length_a   1.000
_cell.length_b   1.000
_cell.length_c   1.000
_cell.angle_alpha   90.00
_cell.angle_beta   90.00
_cell.angle_gamma   90.00
#
_symmetry.space_group_name_H-M   'P 1'
#
loop_
_entity.id
_entity.type
_entity.pdbx_description
1 polymer ?
#
loop_
_entity_poly.entity_id
_entity_poly.type
_entity_poly.pdbx_seq_one_letter_code
_entity_poly.pdbx_strand_id
1 'polypeptide(L)'
;MLMSPSQNKLDEALLTSGRVADAISSLLEWLGKAEASLAEDQPTMGDTDTIHMLIEQHKTMQQELGAREQTVAAMKASGDIPAAHLEELENTWDRVNHLADIREGRLRESLKLAEEFQDAVQIMRDFLPQAEAELKFRALPDDEMAIVQLIEKHEKFQEELRNHQECIDKIRDLAEEILQNCHPNAIRFVKYYLTITQTRWDQLLQRGKNQEKRLQDELRNIQGNAALVEELLAWLTDAQVLLSTKERDPIPDDLKVVEDLYKEHLEFHDEVTSKNNDVERLTKILTLEPKSPGRHFGSNMKLNDLDGYNPRVLTLQNKWRTVWRMSIDRKKALQDALDTLQELEGLKTFDFEVWKTKYLNWIKAKKLRITDFFRRQDKDGDGFLSREEFVNGMLHTHFPTNKTELHAVFDMFATTNRHFIEYKDFIEAMKPVRHQKARLQSGKRQMTDGELIHDEIEKEISQCQCRNSFRAEMIDEGKYRFGEKQNIRLVRFLNSTVMVRVGGGWVTLDEFLETNDPCRAKGRTNYDLRDTLSPNGNSTFRPRRGSGTYGYRSKLNDTGYASSTSSGSTGSLQRTKRLSNSSSNITNSQSKSRLPPSTPTRGMNSSYGSPRTSQSPSPYSRSKTPQPTPTYVPRSNTPTSRLSTGTPRSAMTPKTSTPTRSGRTTPTYPATGRTTPSGRTTPSGRTTPTMQNGSNSMRRLPSTPKGPR
;
A
#
# COMPACT_ATOMS: atom_id res chain seq x y z
N MET A 1 -22.97 -48.02 -59.51
CA MET A 1 -23.65 -48.11 -60.83
C MET A 1 -24.58 -49.30 -60.74
N LEU A 2 -25.89 -49.12 -60.88
CA LEU A 2 -26.84 -50.23 -60.92
C LEU A 2 -26.92 -50.77 -62.35
N MET A 3 -27.00 -52.09 -62.50
CA MET A 3 -27.12 -52.74 -63.82
C MET A 3 -28.59 -52.72 -64.23
N SER A 4 -28.89 -52.15 -65.40
CA SER A 4 -30.25 -51.74 -65.75
C SER A 4 -31.21 -52.93 -65.94
N PRO A 5 -32.54 -52.71 -65.98
CA PRO A 5 -33.53 -53.72 -66.41
C PRO A 5 -33.34 -54.22 -67.86
N SER A 6 -32.31 -53.75 -68.59
CA SER A 6 -31.82 -54.40 -69.82
C SER A 6 -31.09 -55.71 -69.53
N GLN A 7 -30.49 -55.87 -68.35
CA GLN A 7 -29.75 -57.07 -67.94
C GLN A 7 -30.70 -58.26 -67.77
N ASN A 8 -31.78 -58.12 -66.98
CA ASN A 8 -32.78 -59.19 -66.80
C ASN A 8 -33.37 -59.66 -68.14
N LYS A 9 -33.62 -58.71 -69.05
CA LYS A 9 -34.14 -58.98 -70.41
C LYS A 9 -33.11 -59.64 -71.31
N LEU A 10 -31.81 -59.43 -71.06
CA LEU A 10 -30.74 -60.18 -71.71
C LEU A 10 -30.66 -61.60 -71.15
N ASP A 11 -30.78 -61.78 -69.83
CA ASP A 11 -30.77 -63.09 -69.19
C ASP A 11 -32.00 -63.93 -69.65
N GLU A 12 -33.18 -63.32 -69.69
CA GLU A 12 -34.43 -63.87 -70.25
C GLU A 12 -34.30 -64.21 -71.76
N ALA A 13 -33.64 -63.35 -72.54
CA ALA A 13 -33.34 -63.61 -73.96
C ALA A 13 -32.29 -64.73 -74.16
N LEU A 14 -31.33 -64.88 -73.25
CA LEU A 14 -30.35 -65.97 -73.28
C LEU A 14 -31.00 -67.31 -72.93
N LEU A 15 -31.89 -67.34 -71.94
CA LEU A 15 -32.70 -68.53 -71.60
C LEU A 15 -33.58 -68.97 -72.78
N THR A 16 -34.35 -68.05 -73.35
CA THR A 16 -35.21 -68.35 -74.51
C THR A 16 -34.43 -68.68 -75.79
N SER A 17 -33.15 -68.29 -75.87
CA SER A 17 -32.22 -68.67 -76.93
C SER A 17 -31.43 -69.96 -76.65
N GLY A 18 -31.69 -70.67 -75.55
CA GLY A 18 -31.00 -71.90 -75.16
C GLY A 18 -29.56 -71.72 -74.67
N ARG A 19 -29.13 -70.49 -74.38
CA ARG A 19 -27.78 -70.15 -73.87
C ARG A 19 -27.76 -70.10 -72.33
N VAL A 20 -28.23 -71.19 -71.72
CA VAL A 20 -28.53 -71.26 -70.28
C VAL A 20 -27.29 -71.03 -69.41
N ALA A 21 -26.13 -71.56 -69.80
CA ALA A 21 -24.87 -71.38 -69.06
C ALA A 21 -24.37 -69.92 -69.04
N ASP A 22 -24.57 -69.16 -70.13
CA ASP A 22 -24.22 -67.74 -70.18
C ASP A 22 -25.15 -66.92 -69.26
N ALA A 23 -26.45 -67.24 -69.26
CA ALA A 23 -27.45 -66.58 -68.42
C ALA A 23 -27.19 -66.81 -66.92
N ILE A 24 -26.81 -68.03 -66.53
CA ILE A 24 -26.44 -68.34 -65.14
C ILE A 24 -25.16 -67.59 -64.74
N SER A 25 -24.16 -67.54 -65.62
CA SER A 25 -22.91 -66.81 -65.36
C SER A 25 -23.16 -65.31 -65.14
N SER A 26 -24.04 -64.71 -65.95
CA SER A 26 -24.52 -63.32 -65.80
C SER A 26 -25.24 -63.11 -64.46
N LEU A 27 -26.13 -64.03 -64.08
CA LEU A 27 -26.91 -63.94 -62.85
C LEU A 27 -26.03 -64.14 -61.59
N LEU A 28 -25.07 -65.06 -61.60
CA LEU A 28 -24.09 -65.23 -60.52
C LEU A 28 -23.19 -64.00 -60.39
N GLU A 29 -22.75 -63.39 -61.50
CA GLU A 29 -21.99 -62.13 -61.46
C GLU A 29 -22.83 -60.96 -60.89
N TRP A 30 -24.14 -60.94 -61.14
CA TRP A 30 -25.05 -59.98 -60.50
C TRP A 30 -25.27 -60.28 -59.01
N LEU A 31 -25.48 -61.55 -58.63
CA LEU A 31 -25.69 -61.96 -57.23
C LEU A 31 -24.46 -61.66 -56.36
N GLY A 32 -23.25 -61.90 -56.84
CA GLY A 32 -22.03 -61.51 -56.13
C GLY A 32 -21.89 -60.00 -55.91
N LYS A 33 -22.40 -59.17 -56.84
CA LYS A 33 -22.48 -57.71 -56.69
C LYS A 33 -23.59 -57.29 -55.72
N ALA A 34 -24.74 -57.96 -55.76
CA ALA A 34 -25.84 -57.75 -54.84
C ALA A 34 -25.39 -58.07 -53.41
N GLU A 35 -24.77 -59.24 -53.17
CA GLU A 35 -24.21 -59.63 -51.88
C GLU A 35 -23.22 -58.59 -51.35
N ALA A 36 -22.26 -58.15 -52.17
CA ALA A 36 -21.29 -57.12 -51.79
C ALA A 36 -21.93 -55.74 -51.45
N SER A 37 -23.12 -55.45 -51.98
CA SER A 37 -23.90 -54.25 -51.65
C SER A 37 -24.80 -54.40 -50.42
N LEU A 38 -25.07 -55.64 -49.99
CA LEU A 38 -25.87 -55.99 -48.81
C LEU A 38 -25.03 -56.38 -47.60
N ALA A 39 -23.72 -56.54 -47.78
CA ALA A 39 -22.76 -56.94 -46.76
C ALA A 39 -22.84 -56.08 -45.49
N GLU A 40 -22.51 -56.70 -44.35
CA GLU A 40 -22.77 -56.12 -43.02
C GLU A 40 -21.94 -54.87 -42.70
N ASP A 41 -20.81 -54.69 -43.39
CA ASP A 41 -19.92 -53.54 -43.30
C ASP A 41 -20.44 -52.30 -44.06
N GLN A 42 -21.49 -52.46 -44.89
CA GLN A 42 -22.09 -51.35 -45.62
C GLN A 42 -22.89 -50.45 -44.66
N PRO A 43 -22.62 -49.13 -44.61
CA PRO A 43 -23.24 -48.22 -43.66
C PRO A 43 -24.76 -48.22 -43.74
N THR A 44 -25.38 -48.12 -42.58
CA THR A 44 -26.85 -48.10 -42.37
C THR A 44 -27.28 -46.89 -41.54
N MET A 45 -26.42 -46.40 -40.64
CA MET A 45 -26.70 -45.25 -39.77
C MET A 45 -26.36 -43.92 -40.46
N GLY A 46 -27.00 -42.83 -40.03
CA GLY A 46 -26.75 -41.49 -40.55
C GLY A 46 -27.69 -40.45 -39.97
N ASP A 47 -27.79 -39.31 -40.64
CA ASP A 47 -28.91 -38.38 -40.51
C ASP A 47 -30.12 -38.87 -41.32
N THR A 48 -31.31 -38.37 -40.98
CA THR A 48 -32.60 -38.81 -41.50
C THR A 48 -32.66 -38.79 -43.04
N ASP A 49 -32.12 -37.76 -43.69
CA ASP A 49 -32.06 -37.65 -45.15
C ASP A 49 -31.16 -38.73 -45.77
N THR A 50 -30.00 -39.00 -45.15
CA THR A 50 -29.10 -40.08 -45.58
C THR A 50 -29.73 -41.46 -45.42
N ILE A 51 -30.48 -41.71 -44.33
CA ILE A 51 -31.13 -43.01 -44.12
C ILE A 51 -32.32 -43.19 -45.06
N HIS A 52 -33.12 -42.15 -45.33
CA HIS A 52 -34.15 -42.20 -46.37
C HIS A 52 -33.55 -42.53 -47.76
N MET A 53 -32.38 -41.94 -48.10
CA MET A 53 -31.65 -42.29 -49.32
C MET A 53 -31.22 -43.78 -49.33
N LEU A 54 -30.68 -44.30 -48.23
CA LEU A 54 -30.27 -45.71 -48.13
C LEU A 54 -31.46 -46.68 -48.20
N ILE A 55 -32.61 -46.31 -47.62
CA ILE A 55 -33.87 -47.05 -47.72
C ILE A 55 -34.37 -47.10 -49.16
N GLU A 56 -34.31 -45.99 -49.91
CA GLU A 56 -34.77 -45.98 -51.30
C GLU A 56 -33.84 -46.75 -52.24
N GLN A 57 -32.52 -46.73 -51.97
CA GLN A 57 -31.55 -47.61 -52.63
C GLN A 57 -31.86 -49.09 -52.34
N HIS A 58 -32.19 -49.42 -51.09
CA HIS A 58 -32.56 -50.78 -50.68
C HIS A 58 -33.85 -51.26 -51.35
N LYS A 59 -34.91 -50.44 -51.39
CA LYS A 59 -36.15 -50.75 -52.13
C LYS A 59 -35.90 -51.00 -53.61
N THR A 60 -35.00 -50.22 -54.23
CA THR A 60 -34.62 -50.41 -55.63
C THR A 60 -33.99 -51.79 -55.84
N MET A 61 -33.12 -52.21 -54.92
CA MET A 61 -32.51 -53.54 -54.91
C MET A 61 -33.55 -54.65 -54.65
N GLN A 62 -34.53 -54.44 -53.75
CA GLN A 62 -35.63 -55.41 -53.52
C GLN A 62 -36.52 -55.58 -54.77
N GLN A 63 -36.80 -54.49 -55.50
CA GLN A 63 -37.49 -54.57 -56.80
C GLN A 63 -36.65 -55.31 -57.84
N GLU A 64 -35.34 -55.11 -57.85
CA GLU A 64 -34.40 -55.84 -58.70
C GLU A 64 -34.29 -57.35 -58.37
N LEU A 65 -34.53 -57.76 -57.11
CA LEU A 65 -34.66 -59.16 -56.71
C LEU A 65 -35.99 -59.76 -57.18
N GLY A 66 -37.13 -59.14 -56.85
CA GLY A 66 -38.46 -59.63 -57.28
C GLY A 66 -38.59 -59.72 -58.81
N ALA A 67 -37.93 -58.83 -59.55
CA ALA A 67 -37.86 -58.87 -61.01
C ALA A 67 -36.93 -59.96 -61.60
N ARG A 68 -36.17 -60.69 -60.76
CA ARG A 68 -35.31 -61.83 -61.14
C ARG A 68 -35.81 -63.17 -60.60
N GLU A 69 -36.71 -63.18 -59.61
CA GLU A 69 -37.27 -64.39 -59.00
C GLU A 69 -37.83 -65.38 -60.05
N GLN A 70 -38.60 -64.87 -61.01
CA GLN A 70 -39.17 -65.68 -62.10
C GLN A 70 -38.08 -66.23 -63.05
N THR A 71 -37.02 -65.46 -63.29
CA THR A 71 -35.85 -65.87 -64.08
C THR A 71 -35.09 -67.00 -63.39
N VAL A 72 -34.92 -66.92 -62.06
CA VAL A 72 -34.27 -67.96 -61.24
C VAL A 72 -35.11 -69.23 -61.20
N ALA A 73 -36.43 -69.11 -61.05
CA ALA A 73 -37.35 -70.25 -61.10
C ALA A 73 -37.33 -70.94 -62.47
N ALA A 74 -37.30 -70.16 -63.56
CA ALA A 74 -37.15 -70.69 -64.93
C ALA A 74 -35.80 -71.39 -65.15
N MET A 75 -34.70 -70.86 -64.60
CA MET A 75 -33.40 -71.54 -64.61
C MET A 75 -33.45 -72.88 -63.89
N LYS A 76 -33.96 -72.93 -62.64
CA LYS A 76 -34.10 -74.18 -61.87
C LYS A 76 -34.93 -75.24 -62.61
N ALA A 77 -35.89 -74.84 -63.44
CA ALA A 77 -36.71 -75.74 -64.26
C ALA A 77 -36.07 -76.17 -65.60
N SER A 78 -34.97 -75.55 -66.04
CA SER A 78 -34.45 -75.71 -67.41
C SER A 78 -33.73 -77.05 -67.69
N GLY A 79 -33.35 -77.81 -66.65
CA GLY A 79 -32.79 -79.17 -66.74
C GLY A 79 -31.37 -79.33 -67.33
N ASP A 80 -30.99 -78.49 -68.29
CA ASP A 80 -29.74 -78.57 -69.07
C ASP A 80 -28.56 -77.84 -68.39
N ILE A 81 -28.41 -78.04 -67.08
CA ILE A 81 -27.50 -77.23 -66.22
C ILE A 81 -26.65 -78.16 -65.33
N PRO A 82 -25.32 -77.95 -65.22
CA PRO A 82 -24.50 -78.67 -64.24
C PRO A 82 -24.97 -78.42 -62.81
N ALA A 83 -25.22 -79.50 -62.06
CA ALA A 83 -25.80 -79.44 -60.71
C ALA A 83 -25.04 -78.50 -59.75
N ALA A 84 -23.71 -78.44 -59.85
CA ALA A 84 -22.88 -77.54 -59.03
C ALA A 84 -23.22 -76.04 -59.23
N HIS A 85 -23.57 -75.62 -60.45
CA HIS A 85 -23.98 -74.23 -60.70
C HIS A 85 -25.43 -73.95 -60.29
N LEU A 86 -26.30 -74.97 -60.27
CA LEU A 86 -27.63 -74.84 -59.64
C LEU A 86 -27.52 -74.70 -58.12
N GLU A 87 -26.66 -75.50 -57.49
CA GLU A 87 -26.37 -75.44 -56.05
C GLU A 87 -25.71 -74.10 -55.67
N GLU A 88 -24.73 -73.63 -56.46
CA GLU A 88 -24.12 -72.30 -56.30
C GLU A 88 -25.14 -71.17 -56.45
N LEU A 89 -26.02 -71.24 -57.47
CA LEU A 89 -27.08 -70.27 -57.71
C LEU A 89 -28.14 -70.26 -56.60
N GLU A 90 -28.55 -71.42 -56.10
CA GLU A 90 -29.53 -71.55 -55.01
C GLU A 90 -28.96 -71.01 -53.69
N ASN A 91 -27.75 -71.42 -53.31
CA ASN A 91 -27.08 -70.93 -52.10
C ASN A 91 -26.82 -69.41 -52.14
N THR A 92 -26.41 -68.86 -53.30
CA THR A 92 -26.18 -67.41 -53.43
C THR A 92 -27.48 -66.62 -53.48
N TRP A 93 -28.53 -67.14 -54.15
CA TRP A 93 -29.86 -66.52 -54.16
C TRP A 93 -30.45 -66.42 -52.75
N ASP A 94 -30.48 -67.52 -52.00
CA ASP A 94 -31.07 -67.56 -50.66
C ASP A 94 -30.27 -66.69 -49.68
N ARG A 95 -28.94 -66.68 -49.79
CA ARG A 95 -28.03 -65.80 -49.02
C ARG A 95 -28.27 -64.31 -49.32
N VAL A 96 -28.45 -63.93 -50.58
CA VAL A 96 -28.73 -62.55 -50.97
C VAL A 96 -30.11 -62.09 -50.46
N ASN A 97 -31.13 -62.93 -50.53
CA ASN A 97 -32.45 -62.61 -49.96
C ASN A 97 -32.38 -62.46 -48.42
N HIS A 98 -31.68 -63.37 -47.73
CA HIS A 98 -31.51 -63.29 -46.28
C HIS A 98 -30.75 -62.01 -45.83
N LEU A 99 -29.71 -61.62 -46.57
CA LEU A 99 -28.98 -60.36 -46.34
C LEU A 99 -29.85 -59.13 -46.67
N ALA A 100 -30.76 -59.23 -47.65
CA ALA A 100 -31.70 -58.16 -47.96
C ALA A 100 -32.69 -57.93 -46.81
N ASP A 101 -33.28 -58.99 -46.25
CA ASP A 101 -34.21 -58.91 -45.10
C ASP A 101 -33.51 -58.33 -43.86
N ILE A 102 -32.29 -58.80 -43.56
CA ILE A 102 -31.45 -58.27 -42.46
C ILE A 102 -31.17 -56.78 -42.68
N ARG A 103 -30.82 -56.37 -43.90
CA ARG A 103 -30.52 -54.97 -44.20
C ARG A 103 -31.76 -54.08 -44.12
N GLU A 104 -32.94 -54.57 -44.52
CA GLU A 104 -34.18 -53.79 -44.35
C GLU A 104 -34.49 -53.59 -42.86
N GLY A 105 -34.37 -54.64 -42.04
CA GLY A 105 -34.53 -54.56 -40.58
C GLY A 105 -33.60 -53.52 -39.97
N ARG A 106 -32.29 -53.61 -40.25
CA ARG A 106 -31.29 -52.65 -39.79
C ARG A 106 -31.62 -51.22 -40.22
N LEU A 107 -32.02 -51.00 -41.47
CA LEU A 107 -32.38 -49.66 -41.96
C LEU A 107 -33.63 -49.07 -41.27
N ARG A 108 -34.62 -49.90 -40.89
CA ARG A 108 -35.77 -49.43 -40.07
C ARG A 108 -35.31 -49.00 -38.67
N GLU A 109 -34.44 -49.77 -38.04
CA GLU A 109 -33.87 -49.44 -36.71
C GLU A 109 -32.99 -48.18 -36.78
N SER A 110 -32.13 -48.08 -37.81
CA SER A 110 -31.31 -46.89 -38.08
C SER A 110 -32.16 -45.63 -38.22
N LEU A 111 -33.28 -45.69 -38.95
CA LEU A 111 -34.18 -44.56 -39.15
C LEU A 111 -34.75 -44.08 -37.81
N LYS A 112 -35.30 -45.00 -37.01
CA LYS A 112 -35.85 -44.69 -35.67
C LYS A 112 -34.82 -44.02 -34.77
N LEU A 113 -33.56 -44.48 -34.79
CA LEU A 113 -32.48 -43.89 -33.99
C LEU A 113 -32.11 -42.47 -34.47
N ALA A 114 -32.15 -42.21 -35.78
CA ALA A 114 -31.93 -40.88 -36.34
C ALA A 114 -33.10 -39.91 -36.08
N GLU A 115 -34.35 -40.40 -36.13
CA GLU A 115 -35.53 -39.63 -35.74
C GLU A 115 -35.47 -39.25 -34.25
N GLU A 116 -35.19 -40.21 -33.35
CA GLU A 116 -35.05 -39.92 -31.91
C GLU A 116 -33.87 -38.99 -31.59
N PHE A 117 -32.79 -39.03 -32.39
CA PHE A 117 -31.67 -38.08 -32.28
C PHE A 117 -32.06 -36.69 -32.75
N GLN A 118 -32.77 -36.60 -33.89
CA GLN A 118 -33.26 -35.34 -34.45
C GLN A 118 -34.23 -34.65 -33.48
N ASP A 119 -35.16 -35.39 -32.87
CA ASP A 119 -36.12 -34.85 -31.89
C ASP A 119 -35.43 -34.35 -30.62
N ALA A 120 -34.46 -35.10 -30.07
CA ALA A 120 -33.71 -34.66 -28.90
C ALA A 120 -32.88 -33.39 -29.21
N VAL A 121 -32.20 -33.34 -30.36
CA VAL A 121 -31.49 -32.14 -30.84
C VAL A 121 -32.45 -30.97 -31.05
N GLN A 122 -33.66 -31.21 -31.55
CA GLN A 122 -34.71 -30.22 -31.78
C GLN A 122 -35.18 -29.58 -30.45
N ILE A 123 -35.44 -30.38 -29.42
CA ILE A 123 -35.75 -29.90 -28.06
C ILE A 123 -34.66 -28.94 -27.55
N MET A 124 -33.39 -29.36 -27.60
CA MET A 124 -32.29 -28.52 -27.11
C MET A 124 -32.02 -27.30 -27.99
N ARG A 125 -32.30 -27.35 -29.30
CA ARG A 125 -32.16 -26.20 -30.20
C ARG A 125 -33.13 -25.08 -29.83
N ASP A 126 -34.33 -25.41 -29.39
CA ASP A 126 -35.35 -24.42 -29.03
C ASP A 126 -35.26 -24.00 -27.54
N PHE A 127 -34.79 -24.88 -26.65
CA PHE A 127 -34.54 -24.54 -25.24
C PHE A 127 -33.32 -23.62 -25.05
N LEU A 128 -32.14 -24.01 -25.56
CA LEU A 128 -30.86 -23.34 -25.27
C LEU A 128 -30.87 -21.81 -25.50
N PRO A 129 -31.45 -21.25 -26.59
CA PRO A 129 -31.48 -19.80 -26.82
C PRO A 129 -32.30 -19.03 -25.78
N GLN A 130 -33.31 -19.67 -25.17
CA GLN A 130 -34.17 -19.06 -24.16
C GLN A 130 -33.44 -19.01 -22.81
N ALA A 131 -32.85 -20.12 -22.40
CA ALA A 131 -32.04 -20.20 -21.18
C ALA A 131 -30.76 -19.33 -21.24
N GLU A 132 -30.10 -19.25 -22.41
CA GLU A 132 -29.00 -18.31 -22.66
C GLU A 132 -29.45 -16.83 -22.60
N ALA A 133 -30.73 -16.54 -22.83
CA ALA A 133 -31.31 -15.19 -22.75
C ALA A 133 -31.76 -14.80 -21.33
N GLU A 134 -32.21 -15.76 -20.52
CA GLU A 134 -32.48 -15.60 -19.09
C GLU A 134 -31.22 -15.09 -18.36
N LEU A 135 -30.09 -15.81 -18.52
CA LEU A 135 -28.80 -15.52 -17.89
C LEU A 135 -28.01 -14.32 -18.47
N LYS A 136 -28.65 -13.45 -19.26
CA LYS A 136 -28.01 -12.20 -19.74
C LYS A 136 -27.70 -11.29 -18.54
N PHE A 137 -26.48 -10.76 -18.51
CA PHE A 137 -26.01 -9.90 -17.42
C PHE A 137 -26.94 -8.70 -17.20
N ARG A 138 -27.39 -8.54 -15.96
CA ARG A 138 -28.14 -7.37 -15.47
C ARG A 138 -27.43 -6.80 -14.23
N ALA A 139 -27.72 -5.54 -13.90
CA ALA A 139 -27.47 -5.02 -12.57
C ALA A 139 -28.28 -5.84 -11.54
N LEU A 140 -27.76 -5.96 -10.33
CA LEU A 140 -28.51 -6.53 -9.21
C LEU A 140 -29.24 -5.39 -8.47
N PRO A 141 -30.43 -5.64 -7.89
CA PRO A 141 -31.03 -4.72 -6.93
C PRO A 141 -30.21 -4.58 -5.65
N ASP A 142 -30.22 -3.41 -5.02
CA ASP A 142 -29.62 -3.17 -3.70
C ASP A 142 -30.58 -3.53 -2.53
N ASP A 143 -31.79 -4.02 -2.85
CA ASP A 143 -32.81 -4.45 -1.88
C ASP A 143 -32.74 -5.95 -1.58
N GLU A 144 -32.83 -6.32 -0.30
CA GLU A 144 -32.69 -7.69 0.17
C GLU A 144 -33.83 -8.59 -0.35
N MET A 145 -35.08 -8.13 -0.32
CA MET A 145 -36.23 -8.93 -0.75
C MET A 145 -36.21 -9.18 -2.26
N ALA A 146 -35.82 -8.19 -3.05
CA ALA A 146 -35.65 -8.31 -4.49
C ALA A 146 -34.52 -9.29 -4.86
N ILE A 147 -33.44 -9.37 -4.07
CA ILE A 147 -32.38 -10.37 -4.24
C ILE A 147 -32.88 -11.77 -3.88
N VAL A 148 -33.60 -11.94 -2.76
CA VAL A 148 -34.18 -13.24 -2.37
C VAL A 148 -35.14 -13.77 -3.44
N GLN A 149 -36.04 -12.93 -3.96
CA GLN A 149 -36.95 -13.31 -5.06
C GLN A 149 -36.19 -13.69 -6.34
N LEU A 150 -35.04 -13.06 -6.61
CA LEU A 150 -34.20 -13.40 -7.76
C LEU A 150 -33.41 -14.70 -7.55
N ILE A 151 -33.09 -15.06 -6.31
CA ILE A 151 -32.55 -16.37 -5.93
C ILE A 151 -33.63 -17.44 -6.12
N GLU A 152 -34.83 -17.29 -5.56
CA GLU A 152 -35.94 -18.24 -5.75
C GLU A 152 -36.27 -18.47 -7.22
N LYS A 153 -36.22 -17.41 -8.05
CA LYS A 153 -36.40 -17.55 -9.51
C LYS A 153 -35.24 -18.34 -10.13
N HIS A 154 -34.01 -18.07 -9.71
CA HIS A 154 -32.83 -18.77 -10.22
C HIS A 154 -32.79 -20.25 -9.81
N GLU A 155 -33.27 -20.61 -8.62
CA GLU A 155 -33.39 -22.00 -8.17
C GLU A 155 -34.35 -22.81 -9.05
N LYS A 156 -35.49 -22.22 -9.43
CA LYS A 156 -36.45 -22.81 -10.38
C LYS A 156 -35.85 -22.97 -11.78
N PHE A 157 -35.06 -22.00 -12.23
CA PHE A 157 -34.29 -22.11 -13.48
C PHE A 157 -33.20 -23.20 -13.40
N GLN A 158 -32.53 -23.37 -12.26
CA GLN A 158 -31.57 -24.45 -12.03
C GLN A 158 -32.26 -25.83 -11.97
N GLU A 159 -33.55 -25.89 -11.58
CA GLU A 159 -34.38 -27.09 -11.69
C GLU A 159 -34.74 -27.41 -13.15
N GLU A 160 -35.16 -26.41 -13.92
CA GLU A 160 -35.38 -26.53 -15.36
C GLU A 160 -34.12 -27.01 -16.10
N LEU A 161 -32.92 -26.55 -15.69
CA LEU A 161 -31.65 -27.09 -16.19
C LEU A 161 -31.42 -28.55 -15.79
N ARG A 162 -31.73 -28.98 -14.55
CA ARG A 162 -31.61 -30.40 -14.16
C ARG A 162 -32.52 -31.28 -15.02
N ASN A 163 -33.73 -30.83 -15.31
CA ASN A 163 -34.71 -31.59 -16.09
C ASN A 163 -34.31 -31.77 -17.57
N HIS A 164 -33.50 -30.87 -18.13
CA HIS A 164 -32.99 -31.01 -19.51
C HIS A 164 -31.68 -31.81 -19.63
N GLN A 165 -31.05 -32.20 -18.51
CA GLN A 165 -29.82 -32.99 -18.51
C GLN A 165 -29.99 -34.33 -19.23
N GLU A 166 -31.10 -35.05 -18.99
CA GLU A 166 -31.41 -36.33 -19.63
C GLU A 166 -31.49 -36.22 -21.17
N CYS A 167 -31.90 -35.05 -21.69
CA CYS A 167 -31.93 -34.80 -23.13
C CYS A 167 -30.52 -34.65 -23.72
N ILE A 168 -29.57 -34.06 -22.98
CA ILE A 168 -28.16 -33.98 -23.39
C ILE A 168 -27.50 -35.36 -23.34
N ASP A 169 -27.79 -36.16 -22.32
CA ASP A 169 -27.32 -37.54 -22.22
C ASP A 169 -27.86 -38.39 -23.38
N LYS A 170 -29.17 -38.31 -23.69
CA LYS A 170 -29.76 -38.99 -24.86
C LYS A 170 -29.14 -38.55 -26.19
N ILE A 171 -28.83 -37.26 -26.37
CA ILE A 171 -28.12 -36.75 -27.56
C ILE A 171 -26.71 -37.35 -27.67
N ARG A 172 -25.99 -37.54 -26.55
CA ARG A 172 -24.70 -38.23 -26.55
C ARG A 172 -24.87 -39.68 -26.97
N ASP A 173 -25.71 -40.42 -26.27
CA ASP A 173 -25.77 -41.88 -26.39
C ASP A 173 -26.23 -42.29 -27.80
N LEU A 174 -27.26 -41.62 -28.35
CA LEU A 174 -27.68 -41.81 -29.74
C LEU A 174 -26.62 -41.38 -30.76
N ALA A 175 -25.90 -40.27 -30.52
CA ALA A 175 -24.83 -39.87 -31.44
C ALA A 175 -23.67 -40.87 -31.45
N GLU A 176 -23.31 -41.43 -30.30
CA GLU A 176 -22.26 -42.44 -30.19
C GLU A 176 -22.68 -43.76 -30.86
N GLU A 177 -23.94 -44.18 -30.73
CA GLU A 177 -24.53 -45.32 -31.44
C GLU A 177 -24.58 -45.10 -32.97
N ILE A 178 -25.16 -43.99 -33.42
CA ILE A 178 -25.23 -43.61 -34.85
C ILE A 178 -23.83 -43.57 -35.48
N LEU A 179 -22.81 -43.13 -34.73
CA LEU A 179 -21.44 -43.02 -35.22
C LEU A 179 -20.70 -44.35 -35.41
N GLN A 180 -21.22 -45.49 -34.94
CA GLN A 180 -20.57 -46.80 -35.09
C GLN A 180 -20.60 -47.32 -36.53
N ASN A 181 -21.74 -47.22 -37.23
CA ASN A 181 -21.90 -47.63 -38.63
C ASN A 181 -22.44 -46.50 -39.53
N CYS A 182 -21.89 -45.30 -39.32
CA CYS A 182 -22.34 -44.05 -39.93
C CYS A 182 -21.87 -43.88 -41.37
N HIS A 183 -22.81 -43.60 -42.28
CA HIS A 183 -22.49 -43.25 -43.66
C HIS A 183 -21.60 -41.99 -43.73
N PRO A 184 -20.52 -41.96 -44.55
CA PRO A 184 -19.50 -40.91 -44.51
C PRO A 184 -20.01 -39.46 -44.61
N ASN A 185 -21.09 -39.22 -45.36
CA ASN A 185 -21.70 -37.89 -45.49
C ASN A 185 -22.31 -37.39 -44.16
N ALA A 186 -22.89 -38.29 -43.38
CA ALA A 186 -23.61 -37.99 -42.14
C ALA A 186 -22.69 -37.73 -40.93
N ILE A 187 -21.49 -38.33 -40.91
CA ILE A 187 -20.53 -38.26 -39.78
C ILE A 187 -20.30 -36.82 -39.31
N ARG A 188 -20.21 -35.86 -40.25
CA ARG A 188 -19.99 -34.44 -39.93
C ARG A 188 -21.21 -33.78 -39.30
N PHE A 189 -22.41 -34.14 -39.71
CA PHE A 189 -23.68 -33.63 -39.16
C PHE A 189 -23.84 -34.10 -37.70
N VAL A 190 -23.75 -35.40 -37.46
CA VAL A 190 -23.94 -36.01 -36.13
C VAL A 190 -22.90 -35.47 -35.14
N LYS A 191 -21.60 -35.45 -35.52
CA LYS A 191 -20.55 -34.88 -34.68
C LYS A 191 -20.70 -33.39 -34.42
N TYR A 192 -21.23 -32.62 -35.39
CA TYR A 192 -21.50 -31.19 -35.18
C TYR A 192 -22.57 -30.99 -34.11
N TYR A 193 -23.72 -31.65 -34.22
CA TYR A 193 -24.83 -31.49 -33.27
C TYR A 193 -24.51 -32.01 -31.88
N LEU A 194 -23.79 -33.13 -31.78
CA LEU A 194 -23.23 -33.62 -30.51
C LEU A 194 -22.34 -32.54 -29.85
N THR A 195 -21.31 -32.09 -30.56
CA THR A 195 -20.30 -31.17 -30.02
C THR A 195 -20.90 -29.81 -29.66
N ILE A 196 -21.73 -29.21 -30.52
CA ILE A 196 -22.26 -27.86 -30.28
C ILE A 196 -23.28 -27.83 -29.14
N THR A 197 -24.09 -28.88 -29.00
CA THR A 197 -25.11 -28.95 -27.96
C THR A 197 -24.46 -29.16 -26.59
N GLN A 198 -23.52 -30.10 -26.46
CA GLN A 198 -22.69 -30.27 -25.25
C GLN A 198 -21.93 -28.97 -24.91
N THR A 199 -21.22 -28.37 -25.87
CA THR A 199 -20.42 -27.16 -25.64
C THR A 199 -21.27 -25.95 -25.20
N ARG A 200 -22.50 -25.83 -25.67
CA ARG A 200 -23.44 -24.79 -25.21
C ARG A 200 -24.02 -25.11 -23.84
N TRP A 201 -24.33 -26.39 -23.58
CA TRP A 201 -24.81 -26.87 -22.30
C TRP A 201 -23.82 -26.59 -21.16
N ASP A 202 -22.55 -26.98 -21.32
CA ASP A 202 -21.50 -26.73 -20.33
C ASP A 202 -21.33 -25.23 -20.04
N GLN A 203 -21.38 -24.40 -21.07
CA GLN A 203 -21.34 -22.94 -20.92
C GLN A 203 -22.58 -22.39 -20.20
N LEU A 204 -23.76 -22.95 -20.45
CA LEU A 204 -25.00 -22.57 -19.79
C LEU A 204 -24.97 -22.94 -18.31
N LEU A 205 -24.58 -24.18 -17.97
CA LEU A 205 -24.38 -24.63 -16.59
C LEU A 205 -23.35 -23.78 -15.84
N GLN A 206 -22.22 -23.43 -16.48
CA GLN A 206 -21.21 -22.58 -15.84
C GLN A 206 -21.69 -21.14 -15.64
N ARG A 207 -22.46 -20.58 -16.59
CA ARG A 207 -23.12 -19.26 -16.42
C ARG A 207 -24.15 -19.30 -15.29
N GLY A 208 -24.91 -20.39 -15.17
CA GLY A 208 -25.86 -20.62 -14.09
C GLY A 208 -25.18 -20.57 -12.72
N LYS A 209 -24.18 -21.44 -12.49
CA LYS A 209 -23.37 -21.47 -11.25
C LYS A 209 -22.71 -20.13 -10.92
N ASN A 210 -22.25 -19.39 -11.94
CA ASN A 210 -21.68 -18.05 -11.76
C ASN A 210 -22.74 -17.02 -11.31
N GLN A 211 -23.96 -17.09 -11.85
CA GLN A 211 -25.07 -16.20 -11.48
C GLN A 211 -25.63 -16.55 -10.09
N GLU A 212 -25.79 -17.84 -9.77
CA GLU A 212 -26.15 -18.35 -8.44
C GLU A 212 -25.21 -17.77 -7.37
N LYS A 213 -23.90 -17.99 -7.53
CA LYS A 213 -22.90 -17.46 -6.61
C LYS A 213 -22.97 -15.92 -6.51
N ARG A 214 -23.12 -15.22 -7.63
CA ARG A 214 -23.20 -13.75 -7.64
C ARG A 214 -24.39 -13.24 -6.83
N LEU A 215 -25.54 -13.93 -6.86
CA LEU A 215 -26.71 -13.59 -6.06
C LEU A 215 -26.49 -13.87 -4.57
N GLN A 216 -25.89 -15.01 -4.24
CA GLN A 216 -25.55 -15.38 -2.85
C GLN A 216 -24.48 -14.47 -2.23
N ASP A 217 -23.48 -14.06 -3.00
CA ASP A 217 -22.44 -13.11 -2.57
C ASP A 217 -23.05 -11.70 -2.32
N GLU A 218 -23.98 -11.25 -3.17
CA GLU A 218 -24.65 -9.95 -3.00
C GLU A 218 -25.65 -9.94 -1.83
N LEU A 219 -26.44 -11.00 -1.64
CA LEU A 219 -27.32 -11.14 -0.47
C LEU A 219 -26.51 -11.04 0.82
N ARG A 220 -25.37 -11.73 0.87
CA ARG A 220 -24.44 -11.70 2.02
C ARG A 220 -23.79 -10.33 2.22
N ASN A 221 -23.50 -9.60 1.14
CA ASN A 221 -23.01 -8.23 1.20
C ASN A 221 -24.07 -7.29 1.81
N ILE A 222 -25.32 -7.35 1.32
CA ILE A 222 -26.46 -6.55 1.85
C ILE A 222 -26.68 -6.85 3.33
N GLN A 223 -26.86 -8.13 3.70
CA GLN A 223 -27.08 -8.57 5.08
C GLN A 223 -25.90 -8.21 6.00
N GLY A 224 -24.66 -8.41 5.54
CA GLY A 224 -23.46 -8.07 6.30
C GLY A 224 -23.29 -6.56 6.52
N ASN A 225 -23.61 -5.75 5.52
CA ASN A 225 -23.61 -4.29 5.66
C ASN A 225 -24.72 -3.82 6.61
N ALA A 226 -25.92 -4.42 6.55
CA ALA A 226 -27.01 -4.12 7.48
C ALA A 226 -26.65 -4.49 8.93
N ALA A 227 -26.10 -5.68 9.17
CA ALA A 227 -25.64 -6.10 10.50
C ALA A 227 -24.55 -5.17 11.07
N LEU A 228 -23.59 -4.74 10.25
CA LEU A 228 -22.54 -3.81 10.66
C LEU A 228 -23.08 -2.39 10.94
N VAL A 229 -24.12 -1.94 10.23
CA VAL A 229 -24.85 -0.70 10.56
C VAL A 229 -25.49 -0.81 11.96
N GLU A 230 -26.10 -1.94 12.30
CA GLU A 230 -26.68 -2.14 13.64
C GLU A 230 -25.61 -2.22 14.74
N GLU A 231 -24.51 -2.95 14.51
CA GLU A 231 -23.38 -3.04 15.46
C GLU A 231 -22.80 -1.64 15.76
N LEU A 232 -22.51 -0.87 14.71
CA LEU A 232 -21.97 0.48 14.86
C LEU A 232 -22.98 1.45 15.48
N LEU A 233 -24.28 1.30 15.20
CA LEU A 233 -25.33 2.10 15.85
C LEU A 233 -25.50 1.77 17.33
N ALA A 234 -25.34 0.51 17.73
CA ALA A 234 -25.33 0.08 19.13
C ALA A 234 -24.10 0.65 19.84
N TRP A 235 -22.90 0.32 19.35
CA TRP A 235 -21.62 0.80 19.92
C TRP A 235 -21.56 2.33 20.02
N LEU A 236 -22.04 3.07 19.01
CA LEU A 236 -22.12 4.54 19.08
C LEU A 236 -23.11 5.06 20.13
N THR A 237 -24.14 4.29 20.48
CA THR A 237 -25.07 4.66 21.57
C THR A 237 -24.36 4.51 22.91
N ASP A 238 -23.69 3.38 23.13
CA ASP A 238 -22.98 3.08 24.37
C ASP A 238 -21.79 4.02 24.56
N ALA A 239 -21.02 4.29 23.50
CA ALA A 239 -19.95 5.28 23.48
C ALA A 239 -20.46 6.71 23.77
N GLN A 240 -21.62 7.10 23.21
CA GLN A 240 -22.23 8.39 23.51
C GLN A 240 -22.65 8.49 24.99
N VAL A 241 -23.23 7.42 25.56
CA VAL A 241 -23.64 7.38 26.99
C VAL A 241 -22.42 7.38 27.92
N LEU A 242 -21.36 6.62 27.59
CA LEU A 242 -20.10 6.59 28.32
C LEU A 242 -19.45 7.97 28.38
N LEU A 243 -19.29 8.63 27.23
CA LEU A 243 -18.74 9.99 27.15
C LEU A 243 -19.66 11.00 27.88
N SER A 244 -20.98 10.95 27.66
CA SER A 244 -21.95 11.80 28.37
C SER A 244 -21.95 11.62 29.89
N THR A 245 -21.43 10.49 30.40
CA THR A 245 -21.26 10.24 31.82
C THR A 245 -19.92 10.79 32.30
N LYS A 246 -18.82 10.39 31.65
CA LYS A 246 -17.46 10.83 31.95
C LYS A 246 -17.26 12.36 31.81
N GLU A 247 -18.05 13.05 30.99
CA GLU A 247 -18.08 14.52 30.84
C GLU A 247 -18.78 15.25 32.01
N ARG A 248 -19.58 14.56 32.83
CA ARG A 248 -20.20 15.14 34.04
C ARG A 248 -19.27 15.09 35.23
N ASP A 249 -18.36 14.12 35.24
CA ASP A 249 -17.34 13.97 36.27
C ASP A 249 -16.26 15.05 36.07
N PRO A 250 -15.99 15.91 37.06
CA PRO A 250 -14.92 16.92 36.94
C PRO A 250 -13.55 16.23 36.86
N ILE A 251 -12.64 16.83 36.08
CA ILE A 251 -11.26 16.34 35.97
C ILE A 251 -10.57 16.51 37.35
N PRO A 252 -9.96 15.46 37.94
CA PRO A 252 -9.30 15.56 39.24
C PRO A 252 -8.02 16.42 39.22
N ASP A 253 -7.69 17.05 40.34
CA ASP A 253 -6.45 17.83 40.52
C ASP A 253 -5.20 16.97 40.86
N ASP A 254 -5.29 15.63 40.76
CA ASP A 254 -4.15 14.72 40.98
C ASP A 254 -3.50 14.32 39.65
N LEU A 255 -2.22 14.64 39.50
CA LEU A 255 -1.43 14.41 38.29
C LEU A 255 -1.48 12.95 37.81
N LYS A 256 -1.37 11.96 38.72
CA LYS A 256 -1.34 10.55 38.33
C LYS A 256 -2.72 10.07 37.90
N VAL A 257 -3.77 10.51 38.58
CA VAL A 257 -5.15 10.19 38.21
C VAL A 257 -5.47 10.77 36.83
N VAL A 258 -4.97 11.96 36.49
CA VAL A 258 -5.12 12.54 35.14
C VAL A 258 -4.26 11.83 34.09
N GLU A 259 -3.03 11.40 34.42
CA GLU A 259 -2.21 10.56 33.51
C GLU A 259 -2.92 9.22 33.17
N ASP A 260 -3.47 8.54 34.17
CA ASP A 260 -4.22 7.29 33.99
C ASP A 260 -5.54 7.52 33.20
N LEU A 261 -6.32 8.56 33.53
CA LEU A 261 -7.54 8.92 32.80
C LEU A 261 -7.27 9.34 31.35
N TYR A 262 -6.16 10.05 31.09
CA TYR A 262 -5.76 10.41 29.74
C TYR A 262 -5.39 9.17 28.93
N LYS A 263 -4.67 8.22 29.53
CA LYS A 263 -4.32 6.94 28.90
C LYS A 263 -5.56 6.07 28.61
N GLU A 264 -6.50 5.94 29.56
CA GLU A 264 -7.80 5.28 29.34
C GLU A 264 -8.51 5.88 28.12
N HIS A 265 -8.55 7.22 28.04
CA HIS A 265 -9.22 7.93 26.96
C HIS A 265 -8.48 7.86 25.62
N LEU A 266 -7.15 7.73 25.62
CA LEU A 266 -6.38 7.45 24.39
C LEU A 266 -6.74 6.09 23.80
N GLU A 267 -6.78 5.04 24.62
CA GLU A 267 -7.15 3.69 24.17
C GLU A 267 -8.57 3.66 23.56
N PHE A 268 -9.53 4.35 24.20
CA PHE A 268 -10.87 4.56 23.63
C PHE A 268 -10.87 5.40 22.34
N HIS A 269 -10.09 6.48 22.27
CA HIS A 269 -10.02 7.34 21.09
C HIS A 269 -9.40 6.63 19.87
N ASP A 270 -8.47 5.70 20.10
CA ASP A 270 -7.89 4.87 19.05
C ASP A 270 -8.89 3.78 18.60
N GLU A 271 -9.72 3.23 19.51
CA GLU A 271 -10.87 2.38 19.13
C GLU A 271 -11.86 3.15 18.25
N VAL A 272 -12.25 4.36 18.65
CA VAL A 272 -13.06 5.27 17.83
C VAL A 272 -12.41 5.42 16.46
N THR A 273 -11.15 5.83 16.40
CA THR A 273 -10.43 6.06 15.12
C THR A 273 -10.40 4.83 14.21
N SER A 274 -10.31 3.62 14.76
CA SER A 274 -10.34 2.38 13.98
C SER A 274 -11.65 2.22 13.17
N LYS A 275 -12.80 2.49 13.79
CA LYS A 275 -14.15 2.32 13.23
C LYS A 275 -14.53 3.37 12.16
N ASN A 276 -13.73 4.42 11.97
CA ASN A 276 -14.00 5.46 10.97
C ASN A 276 -14.09 4.87 9.54
N ASN A 277 -13.23 3.91 9.22
CA ASN A 277 -13.18 3.28 7.89
C ASN A 277 -14.49 2.57 7.53
N ASP A 278 -15.11 1.89 8.50
CA ASP A 278 -16.37 1.18 8.29
C ASP A 278 -17.56 2.15 8.18
N VAL A 279 -17.59 3.22 8.99
CA VAL A 279 -18.61 4.27 8.87
C VAL A 279 -18.52 5.02 7.54
N GLU A 280 -17.31 5.32 7.05
CA GLU A 280 -17.10 5.90 5.72
C GLU A 280 -17.47 4.92 4.60
N ARG A 281 -17.09 3.64 4.70
CA ARG A 281 -17.43 2.59 3.74
C ARG A 281 -18.95 2.42 3.63
N LEU A 282 -19.63 2.20 4.76
CA LEU A 282 -21.08 1.99 4.80
C LEU A 282 -21.84 3.24 4.37
N THR A 283 -21.38 4.43 4.78
CA THR A 283 -21.88 5.70 4.22
C THR A 283 -21.78 5.68 2.70
N LYS A 284 -20.59 5.46 2.14
CA LYS A 284 -20.37 5.53 0.69
C LYS A 284 -21.17 4.50 -0.09
N ILE A 285 -21.36 3.29 0.42
CA ILE A 285 -22.18 2.25 -0.22
C ILE A 285 -23.67 2.66 -0.15
N LEU A 286 -24.17 3.00 1.03
CA LEU A 286 -25.60 3.14 1.31
C LEU A 286 -26.14 4.58 1.11
N THR A 287 -25.33 5.50 0.57
CA THR A 287 -25.78 6.82 0.05
C THR A 287 -25.76 6.91 -1.47
N LEU A 288 -25.40 5.84 -2.20
CA LEU A 288 -25.33 5.85 -3.66
C LEU A 288 -26.65 5.38 -4.28
N GLU A 289 -27.56 6.33 -4.52
CA GLU A 289 -28.33 6.51 -5.77
C GLU A 289 -29.20 7.79 -5.62
N PRO A 290 -29.77 8.38 -6.70
CA PRO A 290 -29.73 7.94 -8.08
C PRO A 290 -28.70 8.67 -8.96
N LYS A 291 -28.13 7.95 -9.94
CA LYS A 291 -27.46 8.57 -11.10
C LYS A 291 -28.49 9.19 -12.07
N SER A 292 -29.10 10.30 -11.65
CA SER A 292 -29.83 11.20 -12.53
C SER A 292 -28.89 12.31 -13.03
N PRO A 293 -28.35 12.25 -14.27
CA PRO A 293 -27.41 13.24 -14.80
C PRO A 293 -28.14 14.54 -15.22
N GLY A 294 -28.63 15.32 -14.25
CA GLY A 294 -29.43 16.49 -14.59
C GLY A 294 -30.09 17.28 -13.45
N ARG A 295 -29.34 17.68 -12.41
CA ARG A 295 -29.73 18.83 -11.55
C ARG A 295 -28.48 19.58 -11.07
N HIS A 296 -28.48 20.91 -11.23
CA HIS A 296 -27.39 21.76 -10.77
C HIS A 296 -27.42 21.89 -9.24
N PHE A 297 -26.25 21.76 -8.60
CA PHE A 297 -26.08 22.02 -7.17
C PHE A 297 -26.20 23.53 -6.89
N GLY A 298 -27.40 23.98 -6.52
CA GLY A 298 -27.66 25.34 -6.06
C GLY A 298 -27.59 25.45 -4.54
N SER A 299 -26.91 26.46 -4.02
CA SER A 299 -26.55 26.59 -2.59
C SER A 299 -27.72 26.99 -1.67
N ASN A 300 -28.80 26.21 -1.62
CA ASN A 300 -29.84 26.33 -0.57
C ASN A 300 -30.70 25.06 -0.44
N MET A 301 -30.19 24.03 0.26
CA MET A 301 -30.99 22.83 0.56
C MET A 301 -31.91 23.07 1.76
N LYS A 302 -33.21 22.83 1.57
CA LYS A 302 -34.17 22.75 2.69
C LYS A 302 -34.11 21.36 3.30
N LEU A 303 -34.51 21.24 4.57
CA LEU A 303 -34.41 20.02 5.38
C LEU A 303 -35.29 18.83 4.89
N ASN A 304 -36.03 19.01 3.79
CA ASN A 304 -37.10 18.10 3.35
C ASN A 304 -36.76 17.31 2.07
N ASP A 305 -35.60 17.53 1.43
CA ASP A 305 -35.14 16.73 0.29
C ASP A 305 -34.37 15.46 0.75
N LEU A 306 -34.85 14.78 1.81
CA LEU A 306 -34.21 13.60 2.42
C LEU A 306 -34.82 12.25 1.98
N ASP A 307 -35.91 12.26 1.20
CA ASP A 307 -36.69 11.07 0.81
C ASP A 307 -35.92 10.02 -0.03
N GLY A 308 -34.66 10.29 -0.40
CA GLY A 308 -33.76 9.35 -1.09
C GLY A 308 -32.64 8.75 -0.23
N TYR A 309 -32.49 9.14 1.04
CA TYR A 309 -31.41 8.68 1.91
C TYR A 309 -31.88 7.65 2.93
N ASN A 310 -31.16 6.52 3.04
CA ASN A 310 -31.46 5.50 4.05
C ASN A 310 -31.36 6.13 5.47
N PRO A 311 -32.44 6.14 6.27
CA PRO A 311 -32.49 6.85 7.54
C PRO A 311 -31.57 6.25 8.61
N ARG A 312 -31.24 4.95 8.51
CA ARG A 312 -30.23 4.32 9.39
C ARG A 312 -28.84 4.90 9.14
N VAL A 313 -28.49 5.16 7.88
CA VAL A 313 -27.18 5.72 7.48
C VAL A 313 -27.06 7.18 7.93
N LEU A 314 -28.12 7.97 7.79
CA LEU A 314 -28.16 9.34 8.33
C LEU A 314 -28.01 9.34 9.86
N THR A 315 -28.68 8.40 10.54
CA THR A 315 -28.56 8.22 12.00
C THR A 315 -27.13 7.81 12.40
N LEU A 316 -26.51 6.88 11.66
CA LEU A 316 -25.14 6.41 11.86
C LEU A 316 -24.15 7.57 11.75
N GLN A 317 -24.23 8.36 10.67
CA GLN A 317 -23.39 9.55 10.49
C GLN A 317 -23.59 10.59 11.60
N ASN A 318 -24.82 10.81 12.06
CA ASN A 318 -25.11 11.82 13.07
C ASN A 318 -24.61 11.41 14.46
N LYS A 319 -24.79 10.14 14.86
CA LYS A 319 -24.18 9.60 16.08
C LYS A 319 -22.65 9.60 15.98
N TRP A 320 -22.09 9.18 14.85
CA TRP A 320 -20.65 9.18 14.59
C TRP A 320 -20.03 10.57 14.79
N ARG A 321 -20.56 11.61 14.12
CA ARG A 321 -20.11 13.01 14.28
C ARG A 321 -20.21 13.52 15.72
N THR A 322 -21.11 12.96 16.52
CA THR A 322 -21.32 13.34 17.92
C THR A 322 -20.27 12.69 18.83
N VAL A 323 -20.13 11.36 18.77
CA VAL A 323 -19.12 10.61 19.53
C VAL A 323 -17.70 11.02 19.14
N TRP A 324 -17.44 11.24 17.84
CA TRP A 324 -16.15 11.75 17.35
C TRP A 324 -15.77 13.10 17.98
N ARG A 325 -16.73 14.03 18.05
CA ARG A 325 -16.51 15.34 18.68
C ARG A 325 -16.25 15.21 20.18
N MET A 326 -17.14 14.52 20.90
CA MET A 326 -16.99 14.30 22.35
C MET A 326 -15.66 13.60 22.70
N SER A 327 -15.23 12.63 21.87
CA SER A 327 -13.93 11.96 22.02
C SER A 327 -12.75 12.94 21.85
N ILE A 328 -12.79 13.84 20.86
CA ILE A 328 -11.75 14.86 20.67
C ILE A 328 -11.77 15.90 21.79
N ASP A 329 -12.95 16.43 22.13
CA ASP A 329 -13.10 17.49 23.12
C ASP A 329 -12.66 17.00 24.52
N ARG A 330 -13.04 15.77 24.91
CA ARG A 330 -12.56 15.13 26.14
C ARG A 330 -11.06 14.82 26.09
N LYS A 331 -10.53 14.31 24.97
CA LYS A 331 -9.09 14.05 24.80
C LYS A 331 -8.28 15.33 25.00
N LYS A 332 -8.76 16.44 24.44
CA LYS A 332 -8.14 17.75 24.62
C LYS A 332 -8.25 18.24 26.06
N ALA A 333 -9.43 18.16 26.69
CA ALA A 333 -9.63 18.61 28.06
C ALA A 333 -8.72 17.86 29.07
N LEU A 334 -8.51 16.56 28.86
CA LEU A 334 -7.58 15.76 29.66
C LEU A 334 -6.10 16.11 29.39
N GLN A 335 -5.71 16.39 28.14
CA GLN A 335 -4.35 16.87 27.82
C GLN A 335 -4.09 18.28 28.40
N ASP A 336 -5.02 19.22 28.21
CA ASP A 336 -4.92 20.59 28.75
C ASP A 336 -4.80 20.56 30.30
N ALA A 337 -5.56 19.67 30.97
CA ALA A 337 -5.46 19.46 32.41
C ALA A 337 -4.14 18.79 32.82
N LEU A 338 -3.68 17.77 32.08
CA LEU A 338 -2.40 17.11 32.32
C LEU A 338 -1.24 18.10 32.23
N ASP A 339 -1.20 18.92 31.18
CA ASP A 339 -0.17 19.92 30.95
C ASP A 339 -0.13 20.92 32.12
N THR A 340 -1.28 21.44 32.56
CA THR A 340 -1.34 22.38 33.70
C THR A 340 -0.94 21.75 35.04
N LEU A 341 -1.27 20.47 35.29
CA LEU A 341 -0.82 19.75 36.49
C LEU A 341 0.69 19.46 36.45
N GLN A 342 1.26 19.14 35.28
CA GLN A 342 2.71 19.00 35.10
C GLN A 342 3.45 20.33 35.28
N GLU A 343 2.88 21.46 34.84
CA GLU A 343 3.44 22.79 35.14
C GLU A 343 3.43 23.10 36.66
N LEU A 344 2.35 22.76 37.36
CA LEU A 344 2.23 22.97 38.81
C LEU A 344 3.18 22.06 39.61
N GLU A 345 3.37 20.80 39.22
CA GLU A 345 4.35 19.89 39.84
C GLU A 345 5.79 20.34 39.57
N GLY A 346 6.06 20.89 38.38
CA GLY A 346 7.30 21.58 38.06
C GLY A 346 7.58 22.77 38.98
N LEU A 347 6.55 23.56 39.33
CA LEU A 347 6.68 24.65 40.30
C LEU A 347 6.89 24.17 41.75
N LYS A 348 6.29 23.05 42.18
CA LYS A 348 6.58 22.45 43.51
C LYS A 348 8.03 21.98 43.64
N THR A 349 8.65 21.57 42.54
CA THR A 349 10.02 21.05 42.48
C THR A 349 11.05 22.10 42.03
N PHE A 350 10.63 23.35 41.80
CA PHE A 350 11.48 24.44 41.35
C PHE A 350 12.35 25.01 42.49
N ASP A 351 13.66 24.91 42.34
CA ASP A 351 14.67 25.59 43.17
C ASP A 351 15.44 26.61 42.31
N PHE A 352 15.37 27.88 42.71
CA PHE A 352 16.01 28.99 42.01
C PHE A 352 17.54 28.88 41.95
N GLU A 353 18.22 28.40 43.00
CA GLU A 353 19.69 28.23 42.99
C GLU A 353 20.09 27.02 42.13
N VAL A 354 19.27 25.97 42.06
CA VAL A 354 19.47 24.86 41.11
C VAL A 354 19.27 25.34 39.68
N TRP A 355 18.21 26.10 39.39
CA TRP A 355 17.95 26.71 38.08
C TRP A 355 19.10 27.65 37.66
N LYS A 356 19.49 28.57 38.55
CA LYS A 356 20.61 29.51 38.37
C LYS A 356 21.93 28.79 38.15
N THR A 357 22.18 27.69 38.85
CA THR A 357 23.38 26.86 38.64
C THR A 357 23.37 26.16 37.27
N LYS A 358 22.23 25.63 36.82
CA LYS A 358 22.06 25.09 35.47
C LYS A 358 22.32 26.18 34.41
N TYR A 359 21.73 27.37 34.58
CA TYR A 359 21.86 28.50 33.66
C TYR A 359 23.28 29.05 33.59
N LEU A 360 23.95 29.27 34.74
CA LEU A 360 25.37 29.67 34.80
C LEU A 360 26.30 28.68 34.08
N ASN A 361 26.10 27.37 34.30
CA ASN A 361 26.88 26.34 33.64
C ASN A 361 26.63 26.30 32.13
N TRP A 362 25.39 26.50 31.68
CA TRP A 362 25.04 26.59 30.26
C TRP A 362 25.61 27.86 29.59
N ILE A 363 25.60 29.02 30.26
CA ILE A 363 26.24 30.27 29.79
C ILE A 363 27.74 30.02 29.59
N LYS A 364 28.38 29.42 30.60
CA LYS A 364 29.81 29.06 30.58
C LYS A 364 30.14 28.08 29.46
N ALA A 365 29.31 27.06 29.24
CA ALA A 365 29.48 26.08 28.17
C ALA A 365 29.35 26.71 26.77
N LYS A 366 28.38 27.60 26.56
CA LYS A 366 28.23 28.39 25.33
C LYS A 366 29.24 29.55 25.18
N LYS A 367 30.15 29.73 26.15
CA LYS A 367 31.15 30.83 26.23
C LYS A 367 30.54 32.25 26.13
N LEU A 368 29.30 32.41 26.55
CA LEU A 368 28.61 33.70 26.61
C LEU A 368 29.01 34.46 27.88
N ARG A 369 28.97 35.79 27.88
CA ARG A 369 29.00 36.56 29.14
C ARG A 369 27.59 36.69 29.68
N ILE A 370 27.47 36.75 30.99
CA ILE A 370 26.18 36.85 31.68
C ILE A 370 25.39 38.11 31.30
N THR A 371 26.10 39.20 30.99
CA THR A 371 25.55 40.46 30.49
C THR A 371 25.04 40.40 29.05
N ASP A 372 25.44 39.39 28.27
CA ASP A 372 25.12 39.32 26.84
C ASP A 372 23.68 38.86 26.57
N PHE A 373 23.01 38.27 27.57
CA PHE A 373 21.57 38.02 27.49
C PHE A 373 20.80 39.34 27.62
N PHE A 374 21.00 40.05 28.74
CA PHE A 374 20.28 41.28 29.07
C PHE A 374 20.36 42.30 27.92
N ARG A 375 21.59 42.62 27.46
CA ARG A 375 21.88 43.58 26.37
C ARG A 375 21.41 43.17 24.96
N ARG A 376 20.78 42.00 24.79
CA ARG A 376 20.15 41.57 23.53
C ARG A 376 18.63 41.68 23.58
N GLN A 377 18.07 41.74 24.79
CA GLN A 377 16.64 41.78 25.02
C GLN A 377 16.18 43.19 25.40
N ASP A 378 16.99 43.90 26.18
CA ASP A 378 17.00 45.36 26.35
C ASP A 378 17.45 45.97 25.01
N LYS A 379 16.50 46.60 24.30
CA LYS A 379 16.66 47.08 22.90
C LYS A 379 16.56 48.59 22.77
N ASP A 380 15.80 49.18 23.67
CA ASP A 380 15.61 50.60 23.93
C ASP A 380 16.71 51.18 24.83
N GLY A 381 17.42 50.35 25.60
CA GLY A 381 18.61 50.75 26.35
C GLY A 381 18.29 51.40 27.70
N ASP A 382 17.10 51.15 28.26
CA ASP A 382 16.63 51.79 29.49
C ASP A 382 17.19 51.14 30.77
N GLY A 383 17.76 49.93 30.65
CA GLY A 383 18.36 49.16 31.74
C GLY A 383 17.39 48.25 32.49
N PHE A 384 16.16 48.09 32.00
CA PHE A 384 15.12 47.23 32.55
C PHE A 384 14.74 46.10 31.57
N LEU A 385 14.02 45.10 32.08
CA LEU A 385 13.36 44.07 31.27
C LEU A 385 11.96 43.80 31.80
N SER A 386 10.94 43.85 30.94
CA SER A 386 9.60 43.43 31.30
C SER A 386 9.49 41.90 31.45
N ARG A 387 8.42 41.43 32.11
CA ARG A 387 8.13 40.01 32.29
C ARG A 387 8.01 39.25 30.97
N GLU A 388 7.37 39.84 29.97
CA GLU A 388 7.19 39.20 28.67
C GLU A 388 8.50 39.15 27.87
N GLU A 389 9.33 40.19 27.96
CA GLU A 389 10.62 40.23 27.27
C GLU A 389 11.64 39.28 27.88
N PHE A 390 11.72 39.20 29.21
CA PHE A 390 12.56 38.23 29.89
C PHE A 390 12.17 36.79 29.53
N VAL A 391 10.87 36.46 29.65
CA VAL A 391 10.35 35.09 29.41
C VAL A 391 10.49 34.69 27.95
N ASN A 392 10.01 35.52 27.01
CA ASN A 392 10.13 35.25 25.58
C ASN A 392 11.60 35.23 25.16
N GLY A 393 12.41 36.18 25.62
CA GLY A 393 13.85 36.25 25.35
C GLY A 393 14.58 34.99 25.79
N MET A 394 14.30 34.50 27.01
CA MET A 394 14.89 33.27 27.55
C MET A 394 14.51 32.02 26.74
N LEU A 395 13.24 31.87 26.37
CA LEU A 395 12.77 30.75 25.54
C LEU A 395 13.49 30.70 24.17
N HIS A 396 13.72 31.86 23.55
CA HIS A 396 14.47 31.95 22.28
C HIS A 396 15.96 31.59 22.40
N THR A 397 16.53 31.46 23.60
CA THR A 397 17.97 31.14 23.74
C THR A 397 18.34 29.67 23.54
N HIS A 398 17.35 28.77 23.50
CA HIS A 398 17.51 27.32 23.65
C HIS A 398 18.27 26.95 24.95
N PHE A 399 17.84 27.54 26.07
CA PHE A 399 18.10 27.04 27.42
C PHE A 399 16.93 26.12 27.82
N PRO A 400 17.16 24.88 28.29
CA PRO A 400 16.08 23.98 28.69
C PRO A 400 15.43 24.45 30.01
N THR A 401 14.28 25.10 29.88
CA THR A 401 13.46 25.64 30.98
C THR A 401 12.02 25.83 30.48
N ASN A 402 11.03 25.83 31.38
CA ASN A 402 9.63 26.08 31.04
C ASN A 402 9.22 27.56 31.25
N LYS A 403 8.13 27.98 30.60
CA LYS A 403 7.55 29.32 30.73
C LYS A 403 7.15 29.64 32.18
N THR A 404 6.58 28.67 32.89
CA THR A 404 6.19 28.79 34.31
C THR A 404 7.39 28.90 35.24
N GLU A 405 8.45 28.10 35.04
CA GLU A 405 9.74 28.31 35.73
C GLU A 405 10.24 29.75 35.49
N LEU A 406 10.24 30.22 34.23
CA LEU A 406 10.71 31.56 33.88
C LEU A 406 9.89 32.69 34.52
N HIS A 407 8.60 32.48 34.78
CA HIS A 407 7.79 33.42 35.56
C HIS A 407 8.21 33.44 37.04
N ALA A 408 8.42 32.28 37.68
CA ALA A 408 8.91 32.23 39.06
C ALA A 408 10.34 32.80 39.20
N VAL A 409 11.22 32.50 38.23
CA VAL A 409 12.56 33.10 38.08
C VAL A 409 12.48 34.62 37.96
N PHE A 410 11.53 35.16 37.20
CA PHE A 410 11.33 36.61 37.07
C PHE A 410 10.98 37.25 38.41
N ASP A 411 10.05 36.66 39.18
CA ASP A 411 9.68 37.15 40.50
C ASP A 411 10.84 37.10 41.51
N MET A 412 11.78 36.15 41.36
CA MET A 412 13.02 36.09 42.16
C MET A 412 14.08 37.12 41.73
N PHE A 413 14.04 37.62 40.49
CA PHE A 413 14.92 38.69 39.99
C PHE A 413 14.36 40.10 40.19
N ALA A 414 13.04 40.26 40.23
CA ALA A 414 12.36 41.56 40.29
C ALA A 414 12.31 42.13 41.73
N THR A 415 13.43 42.09 42.45
CA THR A 415 13.52 42.39 43.89
C THR A 415 13.16 43.83 44.25
N THR A 416 13.58 44.80 43.44
CA THR A 416 13.30 46.23 43.70
C THR A 416 11.94 46.67 43.15
N ASN A 417 11.44 46.05 42.08
CA ASN A 417 10.16 46.40 41.45
C ASN A 417 9.55 45.19 40.71
N ARG A 418 8.46 44.61 41.24
CA ARG A 418 7.85 43.32 40.78
C ARG A 418 7.43 43.25 39.30
N HIS A 419 7.44 44.37 38.58
CA HIS A 419 7.05 44.45 37.17
C HIS A 419 8.24 44.45 36.19
N PHE A 420 9.46 44.73 36.67
CA PHE A 420 10.65 44.90 35.84
C PHE A 420 11.91 44.33 36.53
N ILE A 421 12.77 43.63 35.78
CA ILE A 421 14.11 43.29 36.26
C ILE A 421 15.06 44.44 35.90
N GLU A 422 15.64 45.10 36.90
CA GLU A 422 16.76 46.03 36.70
C GLU A 422 18.05 45.26 36.35
N TYR A 423 18.88 45.77 35.45
CA TYR A 423 20.19 45.20 35.10
C TYR A 423 21.05 44.91 36.33
N LYS A 424 20.98 45.77 37.35
CA LYS A 424 21.69 45.61 38.62
C LYS A 424 21.18 44.41 39.42
N ASP A 425 19.86 44.29 39.62
CA ASP A 425 19.24 43.20 40.37
C ASP A 425 19.48 41.85 39.68
N PHE A 426 19.40 41.79 38.34
CA PHE A 426 19.79 40.61 37.55
C PHE A 426 21.25 40.20 37.83
N ILE A 427 22.20 41.13 37.72
CA ILE A 427 23.62 40.85 37.93
C ILE A 427 23.94 40.57 39.42
N GLU A 428 23.18 41.12 40.37
CA GLU A 428 23.27 40.84 41.81
C GLU A 428 22.85 39.40 42.13
N ALA A 429 21.61 39.04 41.76
CA ALA A 429 21.05 37.72 42.01
C ALA A 429 21.79 36.61 41.27
N MET A 430 22.41 36.90 40.11
CA MET A 430 23.24 35.94 39.37
C MET A 430 24.66 35.73 39.92
N LYS A 431 25.11 36.45 40.96
CA LYS A 431 26.41 36.21 41.59
C LYS A 431 26.45 34.81 42.25
N PRO A 432 27.58 34.08 42.16
CA PRO A 432 27.72 32.80 42.84
C PRO A 432 27.85 32.98 44.35
N VAL A 433 27.13 32.15 45.12
CA VAL A 433 26.88 32.25 46.57
C VAL A 433 28.16 32.43 47.44
N ARG A 434 29.33 32.01 46.94
CA ARG A 434 30.63 32.22 47.60
C ARG A 434 30.87 33.69 48.00
N HIS A 435 30.53 34.66 47.15
CA HIS A 435 30.75 36.08 47.47
C HIS A 435 29.73 36.64 48.47
N GLN A 436 28.52 36.07 48.53
CA GLN A 436 27.47 36.51 49.45
C GLN A 436 27.76 36.02 50.88
N LYS A 437 28.23 34.77 51.04
CA LYS A 437 28.72 34.26 52.33
C LYS A 437 30.01 34.94 52.79
N ALA A 438 30.93 35.27 51.88
CA ALA A 438 32.15 36.01 52.21
C ALA A 438 31.85 37.36 52.91
N ARG A 439 30.84 38.11 52.43
CA ARG A 439 30.44 39.40 53.02
C ARG A 439 29.74 39.28 54.38
N LEU A 440 29.21 38.10 54.73
CA LEU A 440 28.59 37.81 56.03
C LEU A 440 29.55 37.13 57.03
N GLN A 441 30.72 36.65 56.57
CA GLN A 441 31.69 35.93 57.41
C GLN A 441 33.03 36.65 57.61
N SER A 442 33.22 37.83 57.01
CA SER A 442 34.44 38.66 57.20
C SER A 442 34.59 39.26 58.62
N GLY A 443 33.65 38.99 59.53
CA GLY A 443 33.71 39.46 60.92
C GLY A 443 34.46 38.55 61.89
N LYS A 444 34.81 37.31 61.51
CA LYS A 444 35.54 36.37 62.39
C LYS A 444 36.21 35.23 61.62
N ARG A 445 37.34 35.54 60.98
CA ARG A 445 38.32 34.55 60.53
C ARG A 445 39.72 35.14 60.71
N GLN A 446 40.52 34.55 61.59
CA GLN A 446 41.93 34.90 61.71
C GLN A 446 42.64 34.37 60.46
N MET A 447 43.38 35.24 59.77
CA MET A 447 44.28 34.83 58.70
C MET A 447 45.34 33.89 59.30
N THR A 448 45.67 32.82 58.58
CA THR A 448 46.77 31.94 58.98
C THR A 448 48.11 32.59 58.69
N ASP A 449 49.16 32.24 59.46
CA ASP A 449 50.51 32.79 59.24
C ASP A 449 51.01 32.56 57.81
N GLY A 450 50.61 31.46 57.16
CA GLY A 450 50.93 31.18 55.76
C GLY A 450 50.29 32.15 54.77
N GLU A 451 49.02 32.54 55.00
CA GLU A 451 48.34 33.56 54.19
C GLU A 451 48.97 34.94 54.40
N LEU A 452 49.31 35.30 55.65
CA LEU A 452 50.00 36.56 55.97
C LEU A 452 51.41 36.65 55.37
N ILE A 453 52.16 35.53 55.32
CA ILE A 453 53.46 35.47 54.62
C ILE A 453 53.27 35.64 53.11
N HIS A 454 52.22 35.05 52.52
CA HIS A 454 51.97 35.14 51.08
C HIS A 454 51.58 36.56 50.65
N ASP A 455 50.60 37.16 51.32
CA ASP A 455 50.09 38.51 51.00
C ASP A 455 51.21 39.56 51.10
N GLU A 456 52.04 39.50 52.15
CA GLU A 456 53.13 40.47 52.36
C GLU A 456 54.31 40.25 51.37
N ILE A 457 54.56 39.00 50.95
CA ILE A 457 55.52 38.70 49.87
C ILE A 457 55.04 39.22 48.52
N GLU A 458 53.78 38.99 48.16
CA GLU A 458 53.25 39.48 46.89
C GLU A 458 53.18 41.02 46.89
N LYS A 459 52.80 41.64 48.01
CA LYS A 459 52.84 43.09 48.23
C LYS A 459 54.24 43.68 48.04
N GLU A 460 55.28 43.15 48.69
CA GLU A 460 56.63 43.73 48.55
C GLU A 460 57.25 43.49 47.17
N ILE A 461 56.94 42.36 46.53
CA ILE A 461 57.45 42.07 45.19
C ILE A 461 56.69 42.86 44.09
N SER A 462 55.40 43.13 44.29
CA SER A 462 54.59 43.97 43.37
C SER A 462 55.08 45.42 43.29
N GLN A 463 55.82 45.89 44.29
CA GLN A 463 56.43 47.22 44.30
C GLN A 463 57.67 47.33 43.41
N CYS A 464 58.23 46.22 42.91
CA CYS A 464 59.41 46.30 42.05
C CYS A 464 59.09 46.81 40.64
N GLN A 465 59.81 47.85 40.23
CA GLN A 465 59.60 48.55 38.95
C GLN A 465 60.52 48.05 37.81
N CYS A 466 61.25 46.95 38.01
CA CYS A 466 62.07 46.35 36.94
C CYS A 466 61.22 45.76 35.82
N ARG A 467 61.73 45.87 34.58
CA ARG A 467 61.07 45.38 33.35
C ARG A 467 60.83 43.87 33.34
N ASN A 468 61.72 43.11 33.99
CA ASN A 468 61.40 41.80 34.55
C ASN A 468 61.25 42.03 36.06
N SER A 469 60.04 41.91 36.61
CA SER A 469 59.86 42.03 38.06
C SER A 469 60.62 40.90 38.76
N PHE A 470 61.08 41.16 39.99
CA PHE A 470 61.46 40.06 40.89
C PHE A 470 60.26 39.11 41.06
N ARG A 471 60.53 37.86 41.41
CA ARG A 471 59.48 36.82 41.57
C ARG A 471 59.74 36.03 42.84
N ALA A 472 58.67 35.72 43.56
CA ALA A 472 58.66 34.64 44.52
C ALA A 472 57.62 33.59 44.11
N GLU A 473 57.97 32.33 44.28
CA GLU A 473 57.05 31.21 44.09
C GLU A 473 57.05 30.39 45.39
N MET A 474 55.87 30.27 46.01
CA MET A 474 55.66 29.34 47.13
C MET A 474 55.71 27.92 46.58
N ILE A 475 56.58 27.09 47.14
CA ILE A 475 56.71 25.67 46.75
C ILE A 475 55.94 24.77 47.72
N ASP A 476 55.95 25.14 49.00
CA ASP A 476 55.47 24.37 50.13
C ASP A 476 55.36 25.32 51.35
N GLU A 477 54.71 24.91 52.44
CA GLU A 477 54.46 25.78 53.59
C GLU A 477 55.77 26.34 54.18
N GLY A 478 55.84 27.67 54.26
CA GLY A 478 57.05 28.38 54.71
C GLY A 478 58.28 28.22 53.79
N LYS A 479 58.13 27.78 52.53
CA LYS A 479 59.24 27.57 51.59
C LYS A 479 59.01 28.29 50.26
N TYR A 480 59.79 29.34 50.02
CA TYR A 480 59.69 30.21 48.85
C TYR A 480 60.97 30.18 48.02
N ARG A 481 60.83 30.09 46.71
CA ARG A 481 61.89 30.36 45.71
C ARG A 481 61.88 31.85 45.42
N PHE A 482 63.04 32.50 45.43
CA PHE A 482 63.16 33.95 45.16
C PHE A 482 64.11 34.22 43.98
N GLY A 483 63.61 34.90 42.96
CA GLY A 483 64.33 35.21 41.71
C GLY A 483 64.56 34.00 40.79
N GLU A 484 65.31 34.21 39.71
CA GLU A 484 65.60 33.18 38.70
C GLU A 484 66.61 32.11 39.16
N LYS A 485 67.27 32.32 40.31
CA LYS A 485 68.22 31.35 40.89
C LYS A 485 67.46 30.23 41.61
N GLN A 486 67.91 28.99 41.47
CA GLN A 486 67.25 27.78 41.97
C GLN A 486 67.19 27.62 43.52
N ASN A 487 67.47 28.68 44.28
CA ASN A 487 67.64 28.62 45.74
C ASN A 487 66.30 28.81 46.46
N ILE A 488 65.77 27.71 47.00
CA ILE A 488 64.61 27.71 47.91
C ILE A 488 65.06 28.22 49.28
N ARG A 489 64.27 29.10 49.91
CA ARG A 489 64.51 29.63 51.25
C ARG A 489 63.34 29.35 52.17
N LEU A 490 63.65 29.08 53.44
CA LEU A 490 62.66 29.06 54.51
C LEU A 490 62.24 30.49 54.84
N VAL A 491 60.94 30.67 55.07
CA VAL A 491 60.30 31.94 55.40
C VAL A 491 59.33 31.71 56.57
N ARG A 492 59.25 32.66 57.49
CA ARG A 492 58.34 32.61 58.65
C ARG A 492 57.72 33.97 58.91
N PHE A 493 56.56 33.99 59.57
CA PHE A 493 56.02 35.17 60.23
C PHE A 493 56.57 35.23 61.65
N LEU A 494 56.93 36.41 62.13
CA LEU A 494 57.30 36.63 63.53
C LEU A 494 57.02 38.09 63.90
N ASN A 495 56.26 38.34 64.97
CA ASN A 495 55.93 39.67 65.49
C ASN A 495 55.45 40.65 64.38
N SER A 496 54.50 40.19 63.57
CA SER A 496 53.92 40.93 62.42
C SER A 496 54.88 41.23 61.25
N THR A 497 56.04 40.57 61.19
CA THR A 497 57.03 40.75 60.12
C THR A 497 57.37 39.41 59.45
N VAL A 498 57.48 39.41 58.12
CA VAL A 498 57.99 38.26 57.35
C VAL A 498 59.52 38.22 57.43
N MET A 499 60.10 37.07 57.79
CA MET A 499 61.55 36.84 57.85
C MET A 499 61.99 35.71 56.93
N VAL A 500 63.05 35.95 56.16
CA VAL A 500 63.68 35.00 55.22
C VAL A 500 64.97 34.43 55.81
N ARG A 501 65.22 33.13 55.62
CA ARG A 501 66.44 32.46 56.09
C ARG A 501 67.63 32.73 55.16
N VAL A 502 68.73 33.21 55.75
CA VAL A 502 70.00 33.50 55.06
C VAL A 502 71.17 32.82 55.81
N GLY A 503 71.47 31.58 55.43
CA GLY A 503 72.56 30.79 56.03
C GLY A 503 72.38 30.60 57.54
N GLY A 504 73.26 31.22 58.33
CA GLY A 504 73.23 31.18 59.80
C GLY A 504 72.14 32.04 60.45
N GLY A 505 71.61 33.05 59.75
CA GLY A 505 70.69 34.05 60.30
C GLY A 505 69.27 34.02 59.73
N TRP A 506 68.39 34.77 60.39
CA TRP A 506 67.10 35.22 59.85
C TRP A 506 67.20 36.73 59.63
N VAL A 507 66.73 37.20 58.48
CA VAL A 507 66.71 38.61 58.05
C VAL A 507 65.28 38.94 57.62
N THR A 508 64.84 40.19 57.70
CA THR A 508 63.48 40.55 57.28
C THR A 508 63.32 40.40 55.75
N LEU A 509 62.07 40.34 55.28
CA LEU A 509 61.79 40.27 53.85
C LEU A 509 62.32 41.50 53.09
N ASP A 510 62.23 42.70 53.68
CA ASP A 510 62.65 43.94 53.03
C ASP A 510 64.18 44.01 52.87
N GLU A 511 64.95 43.83 53.96
CA GLU A 511 66.42 43.70 53.93
C GLU A 511 66.89 42.60 52.95
N PHE A 512 66.12 41.51 52.86
CA PHE A 512 66.39 40.44 51.90
C PHE A 512 66.17 40.89 50.45
N LEU A 513 65.10 41.65 50.16
CA LEU A 513 64.83 42.22 48.84
C LEU A 513 65.82 43.33 48.49
N GLU A 514 66.22 44.22 49.41
CA GLU A 514 67.27 45.23 49.17
C GLU A 514 68.57 44.64 48.60
N THR A 515 68.91 43.42 49.00
CA THR A 515 70.14 42.73 48.56
C THR A 515 69.95 41.86 47.30
N ASN A 516 68.72 41.41 46.99
CA ASN A 516 68.47 40.39 45.96
C ASN A 516 67.58 40.88 44.80
N ASP A 517 66.84 41.96 44.98
CA ASP A 517 65.95 42.55 43.99
C ASP A 517 66.69 43.61 43.14
N PRO A 518 66.82 43.41 41.80
CA PRO A 518 67.54 44.34 40.93
C PRO A 518 67.02 45.78 40.92
N CYS A 519 65.75 46.04 41.29
CA CYS A 519 65.25 47.42 41.37
C CYS A 519 65.56 48.12 42.71
N ARG A 520 65.79 47.36 43.80
CA ARG A 520 66.13 47.91 45.13
C ARG A 520 67.66 48.03 45.33
N ALA A 521 68.44 47.08 44.79
CA ALA A 521 69.89 46.93 45.00
C ALA A 521 70.76 47.99 44.27
N LYS A 522 70.66 49.27 44.66
CA LYS A 522 71.41 50.39 44.04
C LYS A 522 72.94 50.20 44.10
N GLY A 523 73.55 49.89 42.95
CA GLY A 523 74.96 50.14 42.67
C GLY A 523 75.97 49.02 42.96
N ARG A 524 75.55 47.74 43.10
CA ARG A 524 76.49 46.62 43.36
C ARG A 524 76.33 45.35 42.50
N THR A 525 75.83 45.45 41.27
CA THR A 525 76.00 44.42 40.24
C THR A 525 76.29 45.02 38.87
N ASN A 526 77.39 44.61 38.22
CA ASN A 526 77.71 45.01 36.85
C ASN A 526 76.72 44.40 35.85
N TYR A 527 76.03 45.23 35.08
CA TYR A 527 75.31 44.80 33.87
C TYR A 527 75.25 45.88 32.77
N ASP A 528 75.15 47.16 33.15
CA ASP A 528 75.20 48.28 32.19
C ASP A 528 76.62 48.55 31.69
N LEU A 529 77.08 47.73 30.73
CA LEU A 529 78.32 48.00 30.00
C LEU A 529 78.31 47.49 28.54
N ARG A 530 77.20 47.74 27.83
CA ARG A 530 77.24 47.84 26.35
C ARG A 530 76.15 48.75 25.77
N ASP A 531 76.53 49.40 24.66
CA ASP A 531 75.68 49.99 23.63
C ASP A 531 74.81 51.21 24.02
N THR A 532 75.44 52.18 24.68
CA THR A 532 75.09 53.60 24.49
C THR A 532 75.53 54.10 23.11
N LEU A 533 74.79 53.76 22.04
CA LEU A 533 74.86 54.44 20.74
C LEU A 533 73.46 54.56 20.09
N SER A 534 73.26 55.64 19.33
CA SER A 534 71.97 56.14 18.82
C SER A 534 71.65 55.65 17.38
N PRO A 535 70.62 56.17 16.67
CA PRO A 535 69.18 56.03 16.91
C PRO A 535 68.39 55.57 15.64
N ASN A 536 67.05 55.56 15.72
CA ASN A 536 66.07 55.37 14.63
C ASN A 536 65.99 53.99 13.96
N GLY A 537 64.79 53.60 13.49
CA GLY A 537 64.63 52.46 12.56
C GLY A 537 63.35 51.65 12.75
N ASN A 538 62.45 51.73 11.77
CA ASN A 538 61.23 50.93 11.63
C ASN A 538 61.45 49.39 11.63
N SER A 539 60.33 48.65 11.67
CA SER A 539 60.04 47.48 10.80
C SER A 539 60.02 46.07 11.43
N THR A 540 58.79 45.59 11.67
CA THR A 540 58.25 44.34 11.06
C THR A 540 58.65 42.95 11.58
N PHE A 541 57.65 42.26 12.17
CA PHE A 541 57.33 40.81 12.11
C PHE A 541 58.43 39.72 12.17
N ARG A 542 58.31 38.85 13.21
CA ARG A 542 58.49 37.36 13.19
C ARG A 542 59.94 36.85 12.93
N PRO A 543 60.39 35.67 13.47
CA PRO A 543 59.68 34.39 13.26
C PRO A 543 59.91 33.18 14.23
N ARG A 544 59.19 32.09 13.92
CA ARG A 544 59.58 30.64 13.95
C ARG A 544 60.08 29.90 15.23
N ARG A 545 59.32 28.85 15.54
CA ARG A 545 59.70 27.41 15.71
C ARG A 545 60.69 26.96 16.82
N GLY A 546 60.15 26.18 17.75
CA GLY A 546 60.63 24.85 18.16
C GLY A 546 59.38 24.03 18.54
N SER A 547 59.03 22.87 17.96
CA SER A 547 59.74 21.61 17.69
C SER A 547 59.80 20.70 18.93
N GLY A 548 58.92 19.69 18.96
CA GLY A 548 58.83 18.66 19.99
C GLY A 548 57.76 17.63 19.62
N THR A 549 58.18 16.41 19.29
CA THR A 549 57.33 15.32 18.76
C THR A 549 57.30 14.12 19.70
N TYR A 550 56.23 13.31 19.70
CA TYR A 550 56.21 11.87 19.36
C TYR A 550 54.88 11.18 19.79
N GLY A 551 54.50 10.05 19.13
CA GLY A 551 53.22 9.33 19.30
C GLY A 551 52.20 9.63 18.18
N TYR A 552 52.20 9.02 16.98
CA TYR A 552 52.09 7.58 16.63
C TYR A 552 50.76 6.95 17.11
N ARG A 553 49.88 6.34 16.30
CA ARG A 553 49.79 6.01 14.85
C ARG A 553 48.26 5.94 14.50
N SER A 554 47.73 6.10 13.28
CA SER A 554 47.87 5.21 12.11
C SER A 554 46.96 5.61 10.93
N LYS A 555 47.34 5.19 9.70
CA LYS A 555 46.59 5.21 8.40
C LYS A 555 46.37 6.58 7.71
N LEU A 556 46.28 6.50 6.37
CA LEU A 556 46.56 7.56 5.38
C LEU A 556 46.03 7.15 3.97
N ASN A 557 46.17 8.04 2.98
CA ASN A 557 45.83 7.95 1.54
C ASN A 557 44.32 8.10 1.20
N ASP A 558 43.80 9.13 0.52
CA ASP A 558 44.29 10.26 -0.33
C ASP A 558 44.27 10.06 -1.87
N THR A 559 44.27 11.18 -2.60
CA THR A 559 44.07 11.44 -4.05
C THR A 559 42.60 11.48 -4.53
N GLY A 560 42.16 12.43 -5.37
CA GLY A 560 42.86 13.57 -6.01
C GLY A 560 41.96 14.82 -6.21
N TYR A 561 42.51 15.92 -6.73
CA TYR A 561 41.96 17.30 -6.57
C TYR A 561 42.08 18.15 -7.85
N ALA A 562 41.18 19.14 -8.02
CA ALA A 562 41.26 20.29 -8.94
C ALA A 562 41.21 19.97 -10.46
N SER A 563 40.96 20.90 -11.40
CA SER A 563 40.64 22.36 -11.35
C SER A 563 39.47 22.64 -12.36
N SER A 564 38.92 23.83 -12.59
CA SER A 564 39.53 25.16 -12.78
C SER A 564 38.54 26.32 -12.55
N THR A 565 39.05 27.56 -12.60
CA THR A 565 38.34 28.79 -12.21
C THR A 565 38.38 29.87 -13.29
N SER A 566 37.41 30.81 -13.19
CA SER A 566 37.53 32.25 -13.47
C SER A 566 37.91 32.75 -14.88
N SER A 567 37.09 33.68 -15.38
CA SER A 567 37.47 34.73 -16.34
C SER A 567 36.66 35.99 -16.02
N GLY A 568 37.17 37.20 -16.31
CA GLY A 568 36.52 38.44 -15.85
C GLY A 568 36.62 39.65 -16.79
N SER A 569 35.49 40.36 -16.88
CA SER A 569 35.32 41.81 -17.07
C SER A 569 35.94 42.56 -18.27
N THR A 570 35.07 42.96 -19.21
CA THR A 570 34.82 44.37 -19.63
C THR A 570 33.33 44.52 -20.02
N GLY A 571 32.66 45.70 -19.97
CA GLY A 571 32.94 46.91 -19.20
C GLY A 571 32.88 48.24 -19.97
N SER A 572 31.74 48.94 -20.02
CA SER A 572 31.70 50.36 -20.47
C SER A 572 30.54 51.22 -19.90
N LEU A 573 30.94 52.32 -19.26
CA LEU A 573 30.37 53.69 -19.18
C LEU A 573 28.85 54.01 -19.05
N GLN A 574 28.52 54.60 -17.89
CA GLN A 574 27.66 55.80 -17.66
C GLN A 574 26.14 55.71 -18.03
N ARG A 575 25.20 56.46 -17.40
CA ARG A 575 25.26 57.83 -16.86
C ARG A 575 24.21 58.12 -15.74
N THR A 576 24.55 59.07 -14.86
CA THR A 576 23.73 59.82 -13.87
C THR A 576 23.10 59.12 -12.64
N LYS A 577 23.37 59.73 -11.47
CA LYS A 577 22.73 59.55 -10.15
C LYS A 577 21.46 60.43 -10.08
N ARG A 578 20.55 60.32 -9.08
CA ARG A 578 20.76 60.77 -7.68
C ARG A 578 19.81 60.09 -6.67
N LEU A 579 20.25 60.06 -5.42
CA LEU A 579 19.55 59.58 -4.20
C LEU A 579 19.27 60.77 -3.26
N SER A 580 18.78 60.46 -2.04
CA SER A 580 18.48 61.31 -0.86
C SER A 580 17.10 61.99 -0.87
N ASN A 581 16.35 62.05 0.25
CA ASN A 581 16.50 61.48 1.61
C ASN A 581 15.07 61.29 2.20
N SER A 582 14.76 60.37 3.15
CA SER A 582 15.02 60.44 4.60
C SER A 582 14.58 61.78 5.25
N SER A 583 13.84 61.84 6.38
CA SER A 583 13.41 60.80 7.33
C SER A 583 12.45 61.38 8.38
N SER A 584 11.70 60.53 9.12
CA SER A 584 11.14 60.79 10.49
C SER A 584 9.98 61.83 10.59
N ASN A 585 9.08 61.86 11.60
CA ASN A 585 8.77 60.92 12.70
C ASN A 585 7.43 61.25 13.42
N ILE A 586 6.90 60.28 14.20
CA ILE A 586 6.15 60.47 15.47
C ILE A 586 4.65 60.93 15.48
N THR A 587 3.92 60.44 16.50
CA THR A 587 2.54 60.70 16.98
C THR A 587 1.32 60.15 16.21
N ASN A 588 0.14 59.94 16.83
CA ASN A 588 -0.33 59.36 18.12
C ASN A 588 -1.88 59.50 18.18
N SER A 589 -2.54 58.91 19.18
CA SER A 589 -3.97 58.97 19.54
C SER A 589 -4.94 58.22 18.61
N GLN A 590 -6.17 57.91 19.02
CA GLN A 590 -6.68 57.10 20.15
C GLN A 590 -8.23 57.12 20.08
N SER A 591 -8.83 55.94 19.95
CA SER A 591 -10.05 55.51 20.67
C SER A 591 -11.49 55.86 20.21
N LYS A 592 -12.39 54.88 20.48
CA LYS A 592 -13.82 54.98 20.90
C LYS A 592 -14.97 55.30 19.92
N SER A 593 -15.57 54.21 19.40
CA SER A 593 -16.99 53.78 19.59
C SER A 593 -18.20 54.74 19.38
N ARG A 594 -19.18 54.34 18.53
CA ARG A 594 -20.60 54.01 18.89
C ARG A 594 -21.50 53.66 17.66
N LEU A 595 -22.72 53.17 17.93
CA LEU A 595 -23.86 52.82 17.02
C LEU A 595 -24.99 53.88 17.17
N PRO A 596 -26.18 53.84 16.48
CA PRO A 596 -26.63 53.21 15.21
C PRO A 596 -27.09 54.35 14.21
N PRO A 597 -28.33 54.58 13.67
CA PRO A 597 -29.48 53.74 13.26
C PRO A 597 -30.20 54.08 11.89
N SER A 598 -31.15 53.22 11.48
CA SER A 598 -32.44 53.44 10.75
C SER A 598 -32.62 54.41 9.54
N THR A 599 -32.89 53.85 8.35
CA THR A 599 -34.08 53.94 7.41
C THR A 599 -34.97 55.22 7.32
N PRO A 600 -35.75 55.54 6.23
CA PRO A 600 -36.37 54.61 5.23
C PRO A 600 -36.65 55.12 3.76
N THR A 601 -37.46 54.32 3.01
CA THR A 601 -38.45 54.66 1.91
C THR A 601 -38.12 54.84 0.40
N ARG A 602 -38.89 54.07 -0.41
CA ARG A 602 -39.48 54.30 -1.77
C ARG A 602 -38.57 54.59 -3.00
N GLY A 603 -38.95 54.17 -4.23
CA GLY A 603 -40.05 53.29 -4.65
C GLY A 603 -40.44 53.37 -6.15
N MET A 604 -41.37 52.50 -6.57
CA MET A 604 -42.09 52.44 -7.87
C MET A 604 -41.27 52.15 -9.15
N ASN A 605 -41.83 51.77 -10.32
CA ASN A 605 -42.98 50.96 -10.79
C ASN A 605 -43.20 51.35 -12.27
N SER A 606 -43.24 50.42 -13.24
CA SER A 606 -43.92 50.61 -14.53
C SER A 606 -44.10 49.28 -15.28
N SER A 607 -45.02 49.24 -16.24
CA SER A 607 -45.51 48.03 -16.93
C SER A 607 -45.40 48.12 -18.47
N TYR A 608 -46.27 47.37 -19.18
CA TYR A 608 -46.38 47.20 -20.64
C TYR A 608 -45.38 46.20 -21.26
N GLY A 609 -45.77 45.36 -22.24
CA GLY A 609 -47.10 45.10 -22.80
C GLY A 609 -47.01 44.09 -23.97
N SER A 610 -47.94 43.13 -24.05
CA SER A 610 -47.98 42.07 -25.08
C SER A 610 -49.05 42.37 -26.16
N PRO A 611 -49.42 41.45 -27.09
CA PRO A 611 -48.68 40.35 -27.76
C PRO A 611 -48.87 40.41 -29.31
N ARG A 612 -48.32 39.44 -30.08
CA ARG A 612 -49.05 38.76 -31.18
C ARG A 612 -48.37 37.50 -31.77
N THR A 613 -49.20 36.69 -32.43
CA THR A 613 -48.89 35.48 -33.23
C THR A 613 -48.48 35.87 -34.67
N SER A 614 -48.19 35.01 -35.67
CA SER A 614 -48.58 33.61 -35.94
C SER A 614 -47.84 32.99 -37.16
N GLN A 615 -47.68 31.66 -37.15
CA GLN A 615 -47.67 30.73 -38.32
C GLN A 615 -46.53 30.74 -39.36
N SER A 616 -46.38 29.59 -40.05
CA SER A 616 -45.38 29.24 -41.09
C SER A 616 -46.01 29.26 -42.51
N PRO A 617 -45.25 29.15 -43.63
CA PRO A 617 -44.79 27.83 -44.12
C PRO A 617 -43.42 27.81 -44.86
N SER A 618 -42.96 26.62 -45.28
CA SER A 618 -41.76 26.38 -46.12
C SER A 618 -42.07 26.45 -47.63
N PRO A 619 -41.06 26.47 -48.55
CA PRO A 619 -40.64 25.18 -49.18
C PRO A 619 -39.20 25.07 -49.81
N TYR A 620 -38.83 23.82 -50.14
CA TYR A 620 -37.90 23.29 -51.19
C TYR A 620 -36.37 23.59 -51.28
N SER A 621 -35.59 22.47 -51.33
CA SER A 621 -34.40 22.17 -52.20
C SER A 621 -33.08 22.97 -52.02
N ARG A 622 -31.87 22.38 -51.88
CA ARG A 622 -31.26 21.23 -52.61
C ARG A 622 -29.92 20.76 -51.96
N SER A 623 -29.48 19.53 -52.27
CA SER A 623 -28.32 18.78 -51.76
C SER A 623 -26.89 19.34 -51.98
N LYS A 624 -25.96 19.08 -51.02
CA LYS A 624 -24.80 18.15 -51.17
C LYS A 624 -23.97 17.93 -49.87
N THR A 625 -23.19 16.84 -49.82
CA THR A 625 -22.42 16.31 -48.67
C THR A 625 -20.96 16.78 -48.59
N PRO A 626 -20.32 16.69 -47.40
CA PRO A 626 -19.03 15.99 -47.31
C PRO A 626 -18.90 14.98 -46.13
N GLN A 627 -17.73 14.32 -46.05
CA GLN A 627 -17.38 13.16 -45.19
C GLN A 627 -17.14 13.50 -43.69
N PRO A 628 -17.22 12.51 -42.77
CA PRO A 628 -16.85 12.65 -41.36
C PRO A 628 -15.33 12.51 -41.12
N THR A 629 -14.83 13.12 -40.03
CA THR A 629 -13.44 13.02 -39.54
C THR A 629 -13.33 12.14 -38.27
N PRO A 630 -12.16 11.53 -37.99
CA PRO A 630 -12.04 10.46 -36.98
C PRO A 630 -11.86 10.97 -35.55
N THR A 631 -12.38 10.21 -34.57
CA THR A 631 -12.21 10.47 -33.14
C THR A 631 -10.94 9.81 -32.59
N TYR A 632 -10.19 10.55 -31.76
CA TYR A 632 -8.90 10.12 -31.18
C TYR A 632 -9.09 9.39 -29.85
N VAL A 633 -8.34 8.30 -29.61
CA VAL A 633 -8.36 7.51 -28.36
C VAL A 633 -6.94 7.38 -27.80
N PRO A 634 -6.65 7.82 -26.55
CA PRO A 634 -5.33 7.68 -25.96
C PRO A 634 -4.98 6.22 -25.59
N ARG A 635 -3.76 5.79 -25.92
CA ARG A 635 -3.13 4.58 -25.37
C ARG A 635 -2.41 4.90 -24.06
N SER A 636 -2.52 4.02 -23.07
CA SER A 636 -1.54 3.88 -21.97
C SER A 636 -0.68 2.64 -22.21
N ASN A 637 0.64 2.75 -22.09
CA ASN A 637 1.58 1.65 -22.31
C ASN A 637 1.97 0.95 -21.00
N THR A 638 2.12 -0.39 -21.03
CA THR A 638 2.63 -1.20 -19.91
C THR A 638 3.89 -2.00 -20.34
N PRO A 639 5.04 -1.83 -19.67
CA PRO A 639 6.22 -2.70 -19.86
C PRO A 639 6.05 -4.08 -19.19
N THR A 640 6.77 -5.12 -19.66
CA THR A 640 6.59 -6.52 -19.24
C THR A 640 7.89 -7.17 -18.73
N SER A 641 7.85 -7.92 -17.62
CA SER A 641 8.60 -9.18 -17.33
C SER A 641 8.29 -9.63 -15.88
N ARG A 642 7.86 -10.88 -15.58
CA ARG A 642 8.60 -12.17 -15.54
C ARG A 642 9.85 -12.08 -14.64
N LEU A 643 10.07 -12.96 -13.64
CA LEU A 643 10.05 -14.43 -13.72
C LEU A 643 10.03 -15.14 -12.34
N SER A 644 9.89 -16.48 -12.40
CA SER A 644 10.30 -17.52 -11.43
C SER A 644 9.50 -17.83 -10.16
N THR A 645 9.20 -19.13 -10.03
CA THR A 645 8.70 -19.86 -8.85
C THR A 645 9.85 -20.32 -7.94
N GLY A 646 9.55 -20.58 -6.66
CA GLY A 646 10.47 -21.26 -5.74
C GLY A 646 9.81 -21.69 -4.43
N THR A 647 9.77 -23.00 -4.17
CA THR A 647 9.35 -23.61 -2.90
C THR A 647 10.55 -24.08 -2.09
N PRO A 648 10.52 -23.96 -0.75
CA PRO A 648 10.75 -25.16 0.07
C PRO A 648 9.86 -25.27 1.32
N ARG A 649 10.05 -26.36 2.08
CA ARG A 649 9.27 -26.77 3.26
C ARG A 649 9.77 -26.19 4.60
N SER A 650 8.81 -25.88 5.48
CA SER A 650 8.70 -26.24 6.92
C SER A 650 9.87 -26.01 7.91
N ALA A 651 9.66 -25.17 8.94
CA ALA A 651 10.23 -25.34 10.30
C ALA A 651 9.52 -24.50 11.42
N MET A 652 9.12 -25.19 12.51
CA MET A 652 9.13 -24.79 13.95
C MET A 652 8.48 -23.49 14.49
N THR A 653 7.35 -23.67 15.21
CA THR A 653 6.98 -23.16 16.57
C THR A 653 7.60 -21.88 17.18
N PRO A 654 6.76 -21.10 17.89
CA PRO A 654 7.06 -20.62 19.25
C PRO A 654 6.19 -21.28 20.34
N LYS A 655 6.41 -20.93 21.62
CA LYS A 655 5.85 -21.59 22.82
C LYS A 655 4.95 -20.67 23.65
N THR A 656 4.06 -21.24 24.45
CA THR A 656 3.54 -20.61 25.68
C THR A 656 3.24 -21.68 26.73
N SER A 657 3.56 -21.39 28.01
CA SER A 657 3.18 -22.18 29.19
C SER A 657 1.96 -21.50 29.88
N THR A 658 1.29 -21.98 30.92
CA THR A 658 1.72 -22.81 32.08
C THR A 658 0.55 -23.75 32.57
N PRO A 659 0.43 -24.32 33.80
CA PRO A 659 0.39 -25.79 33.93
C PRO A 659 -0.81 -26.44 34.69
N THR A 660 -0.73 -27.78 34.89
CA THR A 660 -1.40 -28.64 35.91
C THR A 660 -2.91 -28.96 35.75
N ARG A 661 -3.49 -30.10 36.19
CA ARG A 661 -2.99 -31.29 36.94
C ARG A 661 -3.89 -32.56 36.73
N SER A 662 -3.29 -33.72 36.45
CA SER A 662 -3.85 -35.11 36.57
C SER A 662 -5.09 -35.48 35.71
N GLY A 663 -5.40 -36.76 35.45
CA GLY A 663 -4.82 -38.03 35.93
C GLY A 663 -4.92 -39.20 34.91
N ARG A 664 -4.59 -40.43 35.32
CA ARG A 664 -4.26 -41.56 34.42
C ARG A 664 -4.83 -42.90 34.90
N THR A 665 -5.42 -43.70 33.99
CA THR A 665 -5.61 -45.15 34.16
C THR A 665 -5.34 -45.93 32.86
N THR A 666 -4.51 -46.96 32.98
CA THR A 666 -4.18 -48.04 32.01
C THR A 666 -4.83 -49.36 32.54
N PRO A 667 -4.56 -50.63 32.08
CA PRO A 667 -3.54 -51.18 31.16
C PRO A 667 -4.02 -52.35 30.25
N THR A 668 -3.12 -53.29 29.90
CA THR A 668 -3.34 -54.65 29.30
C THR A 668 -3.48 -54.72 27.76
N TYR A 669 -2.83 -55.63 26.99
CA TYR A 669 -1.50 -56.31 27.07
C TYR A 669 -1.12 -56.93 25.67
N PRO A 670 -0.02 -57.72 25.45
CA PRO A 670 0.69 -57.72 24.15
C PRO A 670 0.83 -59.09 23.41
N ALA A 671 1.50 -59.08 22.24
CA ALA A 671 2.11 -60.27 21.61
C ALA A 671 3.39 -59.95 20.79
N THR A 672 4.23 -60.97 20.59
CA THR A 672 5.57 -61.04 19.93
C THR A 672 5.54 -60.95 18.38
N GLY A 673 6.63 -60.73 17.60
CA GLY A 673 8.06 -60.47 17.88
C GLY A 673 9.02 -61.05 16.78
N ARG A 674 10.27 -60.53 16.64
CA ARG A 674 11.41 -61.02 15.77
C ARG A 674 11.19 -61.03 14.22
N THR A 675 12.17 -61.01 13.29
CA THR A 675 13.68 -60.97 13.30
C THR A 675 14.30 -60.45 11.96
N THR A 676 15.17 -59.42 12.02
CA THR A 676 16.47 -59.28 11.28
C THR A 676 16.46 -59.19 9.70
N PRO A 677 17.59 -59.08 8.93
CA PRO A 677 17.86 -57.83 8.18
C PRO A 677 18.50 -57.99 6.76
N SER A 678 19.18 -56.93 6.27
CA SER A 678 20.02 -56.83 5.04
C SER A 678 19.26 -56.63 3.71
N GLY A 679 19.82 -56.01 2.66
CA GLY A 679 21.20 -55.53 2.45
C GLY A 679 21.30 -54.31 1.50
N ARG A 680 22.54 -53.90 1.13
CA ARG A 680 22.89 -52.58 0.59
C ARG A 680 23.77 -52.69 -0.68
N THR A 681 23.37 -52.12 -1.81
CA THR A 681 24.30 -51.70 -2.89
C THR A 681 23.69 -50.71 -3.92
N THR A 682 24.47 -49.68 -4.24
CA THR A 682 24.52 -48.92 -5.53
C THR A 682 25.69 -49.51 -6.37
N PRO A 683 26.10 -49.04 -7.59
CA PRO A 683 25.85 -47.73 -8.22
C PRO A 683 25.81 -47.64 -9.80
N SER A 684 25.76 -46.38 -10.28
CA SER A 684 26.38 -45.84 -11.52
C SER A 684 25.92 -46.26 -12.93
N GLY A 685 25.69 -45.24 -13.78
CA GLY A 685 25.64 -45.32 -15.24
C GLY A 685 25.43 -43.94 -15.87
N ARG A 686 26.31 -43.49 -16.79
CA ARG A 686 26.25 -42.15 -17.43
C ARG A 686 26.82 -42.18 -18.85
N THR A 687 25.98 -41.95 -19.87
CA THR A 687 26.41 -41.69 -21.25
C THR A 687 25.43 -40.80 -22.01
N THR A 688 25.97 -39.95 -22.89
CA THR A 688 25.28 -39.19 -23.94
C THR A 688 25.96 -39.51 -25.28
N PRO A 689 25.28 -39.47 -26.43
CA PRO A 689 25.60 -38.39 -27.37
C PRO A 689 24.46 -37.88 -28.29
N THR A 690 24.33 -36.55 -28.35
CA THR A 690 24.51 -35.71 -29.57
C THR A 690 23.86 -36.08 -30.92
N MET A 691 22.88 -35.24 -31.31
CA MET A 691 22.54 -34.73 -32.67
C MET A 691 22.15 -35.68 -33.83
N GLN A 692 21.01 -35.37 -34.44
CA GLN A 692 20.90 -35.27 -35.91
C GLN A 692 19.91 -34.15 -36.31
N ASN A 693 20.08 -33.58 -37.50
CA ASN A 693 19.29 -32.45 -38.02
C ASN A 693 18.16 -32.93 -38.94
N GLY A 694 17.00 -32.26 -38.89
CA GLY A 694 15.85 -32.56 -39.75
C GLY A 694 15.00 -31.34 -40.03
N SER A 695 15.37 -30.54 -41.04
CA SER A 695 14.65 -29.32 -41.42
C SER A 695 13.50 -29.61 -42.38
N ASN A 696 12.32 -29.04 -42.14
CA ASN A 696 11.34 -28.83 -43.22
C ASN A 696 10.44 -27.60 -43.00
N SER A 697 9.86 -27.10 -44.09
CA SER A 697 9.35 -25.73 -44.20
C SER A 697 7.84 -25.55 -43.91
N MET A 698 7.47 -24.30 -43.64
CA MET A 698 6.09 -23.81 -43.68
C MET A 698 5.31 -24.25 -44.93
N ARG A 699 3.98 -24.42 -44.78
CA ARG A 699 3.01 -23.92 -45.76
C ARG A 699 1.70 -23.48 -45.08
N ARG A 700 0.99 -22.57 -45.74
CA ARG A 700 -0.25 -21.93 -45.26
C ARG A 700 -1.48 -22.79 -45.55
N LEU A 701 -2.51 -22.62 -44.72
CA LEU A 701 -3.90 -22.98 -45.04
C LEU A 701 -4.41 -22.15 -46.24
N PRO A 702 -5.08 -22.75 -47.23
CA PRO A 702 -5.89 -22.03 -48.22
C PRO A 702 -7.31 -21.76 -47.71
N SER A 703 -7.93 -20.68 -48.18
CA SER A 703 -9.28 -20.24 -47.80
C SER A 703 -10.39 -20.87 -48.65
N THR A 704 -11.61 -20.93 -48.09
CA THR A 704 -12.82 -21.48 -48.71
C THR A 704 -13.28 -20.72 -49.97
N PRO A 705 -13.66 -21.40 -51.07
CA PRO A 705 -14.50 -20.82 -52.11
C PRO A 705 -15.98 -20.82 -51.71
N LYS A 706 -16.76 -19.85 -52.19
CA LYS A 706 -18.24 -19.88 -52.15
C LYS A 706 -18.78 -20.53 -53.42
N GLY A 707 -19.74 -21.45 -53.30
CA GLY A 707 -20.55 -21.95 -54.42
C GLY A 707 -21.88 -21.18 -54.54
N PRO A 708 -22.49 -21.06 -55.75
CA PRO A 708 -23.75 -20.36 -55.93
C PRO A 708 -24.94 -21.28 -56.24
N ARG A 709 -25.97 -21.23 -55.39
CA ARG A 709 -27.40 -21.10 -55.77
C ARG A 709 -28.24 -20.74 -54.55
#